data_AF-A0A1G2XQ94-F1
#
_entry.id   AF-A0A1G2XQ94-F1
#
_cell.length_a   1.000
_cell.length_b   1.000
_cell.length_c   1.000
_cell.angle_alpha   90.00
_cell.angle_beta   90.00
_cell.angle_gamma   90.00
#
_symmetry.space_group_name_H-M   'P 1'
#
loop_
_entity.id
_entity.type
_entity.pdbx_description
1 polymer ?
#
loop_
_entity_poly.entity_id
_entity_poly.type
_entity_poly.pdbx_seq_one_letter_code
_entity_poly.pdbx_strand_id
1 'polypeptide(L)'
;MAGNSQKRIARSTWRLVIEKSQSGGRHVIYRCEEEICKSLKLAKRKITIDTGDEVILCGKTFKPIQNKDGTWYILPTYIETRGEGGLFLCAPTPGYELVQNDFINIPVISPEERDILLGAALSLNEYVPEPLEPQQTQSSPSGSLRPGDDYNFNGDLRAVLLQHDWQCYQAGENEHWCRPGKTTGTSATLKNRVFYVFSTNAHPFESEKAYSPFSVYTLLEHNGDYSKAAQTLATKGFGEKNIEVPTDVNISALVKSFEKEDKQIQRFIDPGPIPVELLRVPGFMSRVMDFCMQISAYPNQPMAFCGSLAGQSYLCGRKVREKGDLRPNIYILALAGASTGKDYPRKINAYILNQIGEMNSLGDKFASGEGLQDAMFQTPCMLFQNDEIDTMLQSFNKSRDGHLESIMGTLLTMYTSSNSVYPMRRKAGKQQAGFINQPHLTIFGTATPTYYYAALSERMLTNGFIARMVTIDVGKRSTGKDAGLIDSMPNEILEIAKWWRDFNPGKPNNLIDVNPIPVIVDYSDEGKRILDDFRVFADEEYSKAEDGNDEVSKTVWGRANENARKLALIYACSESHLSPLISAAAAKWSVALMTHQLRRMLYLSQCYVADNDFHALCLKLKQKLRQADQRTLLHSVLMKRMKIDKANFRNIIDTLSEQGDIEIIAIPTKTNKGTGYHLVEE
;
A
#
# COMPACT_ATOMS: atom_id res chain seq x y z
N MET A 1 -26.41 42.59 -15.89
CA MET A 1 -25.19 41.89 -16.38
C MET A 1 -25.48 40.61 -17.19
N ALA A 2 -26.61 39.92 -17.02
CA ALA A 2 -26.93 38.67 -17.75
C ALA A 2 -26.95 38.78 -19.30
N GLY A 3 -27.36 39.93 -19.86
CA GLY A 3 -27.47 40.11 -21.33
C GLY A 3 -26.14 40.24 -22.09
N ASN A 4 -25.04 40.60 -21.40
CA ASN A 4 -23.71 40.72 -22.03
C ASN A 4 -22.97 39.37 -22.06
N SER A 5 -23.20 38.52 -21.05
CA SER A 5 -22.62 37.17 -20.98
C SER A 5 -23.20 36.23 -22.04
N GLN A 6 -24.52 36.25 -22.28
CA GLN A 6 -25.14 35.43 -23.33
C GLN A 6 -24.66 35.80 -24.75
N LYS A 7 -24.44 37.10 -25.04
CA LYS A 7 -23.89 37.55 -26.33
C LYS A 7 -22.42 37.17 -26.54
N ARG A 8 -21.61 37.11 -25.46
CA ARG A 8 -20.22 36.64 -25.50
C ARG A 8 -20.13 35.12 -25.69
N ILE A 9 -20.97 34.33 -24.99
CA ILE A 9 -21.03 32.87 -25.15
C ILE A 9 -21.35 32.51 -26.60
N ALA A 10 -22.40 33.11 -27.19
CA ALA A 10 -22.80 32.84 -28.56
C ALA A 10 -21.68 33.14 -29.59
N ARG A 11 -20.92 34.23 -29.41
CA ARG A 11 -19.75 34.56 -30.26
C ARG A 11 -18.57 33.61 -30.07
N SER A 12 -18.35 33.08 -28.87
CA SER A 12 -17.26 32.14 -28.57
C SER A 12 -17.52 30.73 -29.14
N THR A 13 -18.77 30.23 -29.07
CA THR A 13 -19.12 28.85 -29.45
C THR A 13 -18.98 28.55 -30.94
N TRP A 14 -19.07 29.56 -31.82
CA TRP A 14 -18.91 29.37 -33.27
C TRP A 14 -17.46 29.13 -33.69
N ARG A 15 -16.49 29.46 -32.82
CA ARG A 15 -15.06 29.27 -33.07
C ARG A 15 -14.55 27.92 -32.59
N LEU A 16 -15.26 27.26 -31.67
CA LEU A 16 -14.83 25.99 -31.05
C LEU A 16 -14.88 24.83 -32.05
N VAL A 17 -13.97 23.88 -31.92
CA VAL A 17 -14.01 22.64 -32.69
C VAL A 17 -14.99 21.69 -32.03
N ILE A 18 -15.96 21.18 -32.78
CA ILE A 18 -17.00 20.29 -32.24
C ILE A 18 -17.06 19.04 -33.09
N GLU A 19 -17.03 17.89 -32.43
CA GLU A 19 -17.33 16.60 -33.06
C GLU A 19 -18.44 15.89 -32.29
N LYS A 20 -19.12 14.98 -32.99
CA LYS A 20 -20.11 14.07 -32.45
C LYS A 20 -19.42 12.75 -32.08
N SER A 21 -19.74 12.20 -30.92
CA SER A 21 -19.21 10.91 -30.46
C SER A 21 -20.14 9.74 -30.81
N GLN A 22 -19.62 8.51 -30.71
CA GLN A 22 -20.36 7.28 -31.00
C GLN A 22 -21.63 7.08 -30.16
N SER A 23 -21.71 7.69 -28.97
CA SER A 23 -22.87 7.62 -28.09
C SER A 23 -23.88 8.75 -28.33
N GLY A 24 -23.71 9.55 -29.38
CA GLY A 24 -24.54 10.71 -29.69
C GLY A 24 -24.21 11.98 -28.88
N GLY A 25 -23.15 11.94 -28.06
CA GLY A 25 -22.64 13.10 -27.33
C GLY A 25 -21.83 14.03 -28.23
N ARG A 26 -21.29 15.11 -27.65
CA ARG A 26 -20.41 16.05 -28.35
C ARG A 26 -19.10 16.24 -27.59
N HIS A 27 -17.99 16.32 -28.30
CA HIS A 27 -16.75 16.85 -27.77
C HIS A 27 -16.59 18.29 -28.24
N VAL A 28 -16.13 19.17 -27.35
CA VAL A 28 -15.86 20.57 -27.64
C VAL A 28 -14.38 20.82 -27.32
N ILE A 29 -13.59 21.17 -28.34
CA ILE A 29 -12.14 21.21 -28.27
C ILE A 29 -11.64 22.64 -28.45
N TYR A 30 -10.72 23.05 -27.57
CA TYR A 30 -10.08 24.36 -27.53
C TYR A 30 -8.72 24.29 -26.85
N ARG A 31 -7.88 25.29 -27.09
CA ARG A 31 -6.67 25.61 -26.30
C ARG A 31 -6.96 26.80 -25.40
N CYS A 32 -6.23 26.94 -24.30
CA CYS A 32 -6.33 28.07 -23.38
C CYS A 32 -4.99 28.84 -23.38
N GLU A 33 -5.03 30.15 -23.18
CA GLU A 33 -3.81 30.99 -23.10
C GLU A 33 -2.96 30.67 -21.87
N GLU A 34 -3.60 30.21 -20.79
CA GLU A 34 -2.95 29.77 -19.55
C GLU A 34 -2.99 28.25 -19.37
N GLU A 35 -2.09 27.74 -18.55
CA GLU A 35 -2.04 26.31 -18.16
C GLU A 35 -3.35 25.88 -17.50
N ILE A 36 -3.89 24.74 -17.95
CA ILE A 36 -5.17 24.23 -17.48
C ILE A 36 -4.99 23.10 -16.46
N CYS A 37 -5.92 23.02 -15.52
CA CYS A 37 -6.00 21.92 -14.56
C CYS A 37 -6.29 20.56 -15.23
N LYS A 38 -6.10 19.48 -14.46
CA LYS A 38 -6.47 18.11 -14.85
C LYS A 38 -7.98 17.98 -15.14
N SER A 39 -8.37 16.84 -15.70
CA SER A 39 -9.77 16.50 -16.02
C SER A 39 -10.71 16.73 -14.83
N LEU A 40 -11.85 17.40 -15.06
CA LEU A 40 -12.87 17.73 -14.07
C LEU A 40 -14.22 17.13 -14.45
N LYS A 41 -15.00 16.67 -13.47
CA LYS A 41 -16.41 16.32 -13.69
C LYS A 41 -17.30 17.52 -13.36
N LEU A 42 -17.91 18.12 -14.37
CA LEU A 42 -18.63 19.39 -14.25
C LEU A 42 -20.12 19.21 -13.97
N ALA A 43 -20.78 18.25 -14.62
CA ALA A 43 -22.21 18.03 -14.44
C ALA A 43 -22.54 16.54 -14.28
N LYS A 44 -23.23 16.22 -13.19
CA LYS A 44 -23.73 14.89 -12.85
C LYS A 44 -25.21 14.99 -12.52
N ARG A 45 -25.91 13.87 -12.70
CA ARG A 45 -27.32 13.74 -12.32
C ARG A 45 -27.53 12.47 -11.52
N LYS A 46 -28.24 12.57 -10.41
CA LYS A 46 -28.70 11.41 -9.65
C LYS A 46 -29.95 10.86 -10.32
N ILE A 47 -29.90 9.59 -10.73
CA ILE A 47 -31.06 8.88 -11.31
C ILE A 47 -31.39 7.73 -10.38
N THR A 48 -32.53 7.82 -9.69
CA THR A 48 -33.03 6.75 -8.84
C THR A 48 -33.47 5.56 -9.70
N ILE A 49 -33.19 4.36 -9.22
CA ILE A 49 -33.55 3.09 -9.85
C ILE A 49 -34.11 2.13 -8.80
N ASP A 50 -34.86 1.14 -9.25
CA ASP A 50 -35.61 0.25 -8.37
C ASP A 50 -34.81 -0.98 -7.90
N THR A 51 -33.64 -1.24 -8.50
CA THR A 51 -32.83 -2.44 -8.22
C THR A 51 -31.36 -2.10 -7.93
N GLY A 52 -30.66 -3.02 -7.25
CA GLY A 52 -29.21 -2.95 -7.04
C GLY A 52 -28.38 -3.54 -8.19
N ASP A 53 -29.04 -3.94 -9.29
CA ASP A 53 -28.39 -4.56 -10.44
C ASP A 53 -27.80 -3.52 -11.40
N GLU A 54 -26.75 -3.91 -12.13
CA GLU A 54 -26.10 -3.02 -13.09
C GLU A 54 -27.09 -2.51 -14.17
N VAL A 55 -27.07 -1.20 -14.39
CA VAL A 55 -27.94 -0.53 -15.37
C VAL A 55 -27.10 -0.03 -16.54
N ILE A 56 -27.56 -0.28 -17.77
CA ILE A 56 -26.93 0.27 -18.97
C ILE A 56 -27.66 1.56 -19.37
N LEU A 57 -26.94 2.68 -19.38
CA LEU A 57 -27.43 3.98 -19.84
C LEU A 57 -26.52 4.49 -20.97
N CYS A 58 -27.10 4.77 -22.13
CA CYS A 58 -26.38 5.25 -23.32
C CYS A 58 -25.16 4.40 -23.71
N GLY A 59 -25.28 3.06 -23.58
CA GLY A 59 -24.21 2.11 -23.90
C GLY A 59 -23.08 2.02 -22.87
N LYS A 60 -23.21 2.70 -21.72
CA LYS A 60 -22.28 2.59 -20.58
C LYS A 60 -22.96 1.85 -19.43
N THR A 61 -22.27 0.89 -18.84
CA THR A 61 -22.73 0.19 -17.64
C THR A 61 -22.46 1.03 -16.40
N PHE A 62 -23.47 1.22 -15.57
CA PHE A 62 -23.40 1.91 -14.30
C PHE A 62 -23.70 0.94 -13.17
N LYS A 63 -22.83 0.95 -12.16
CA LYS A 63 -23.07 0.22 -10.91
C LYS A 63 -23.96 1.09 -9.99
N PRO A 64 -25.07 0.55 -9.49
CA PRO A 64 -25.93 1.26 -8.53
C PRO A 64 -25.23 1.58 -7.22
N ILE A 65 -25.64 2.69 -6.62
CA ILE A 65 -25.24 3.15 -5.30
C ILE A 65 -26.49 3.16 -4.42
N GLN A 66 -26.42 2.58 -3.23
CA GLN A 66 -27.52 2.58 -2.27
C GLN A 66 -27.50 3.87 -1.43
N ASN A 67 -28.63 4.53 -1.30
CA ASN A 67 -28.85 5.61 -0.32
C ASN A 67 -29.06 5.03 1.09
N LYS A 68 -28.92 5.89 2.11
CA LYS A 68 -29.17 5.56 3.53
C LYS A 68 -30.60 5.05 3.79
N ASP A 69 -31.57 5.46 2.96
CA ASP A 69 -32.98 5.04 3.03
C ASP A 69 -33.27 3.71 2.30
N GLY A 70 -32.22 3.06 1.76
CA GLY A 70 -32.34 1.78 1.05
C GLY A 70 -32.64 1.89 -0.44
N THR A 71 -32.92 3.10 -0.97
CA THR A 71 -33.18 3.32 -2.40
C THR A 71 -31.89 3.27 -3.22
N TRP A 72 -31.97 2.82 -4.47
CA TRP A 72 -30.81 2.73 -5.36
C TRP A 72 -30.77 3.89 -6.35
N TYR A 73 -29.57 4.32 -6.72
CA TYR A 73 -29.39 5.32 -7.78
C TYR A 73 -28.10 5.10 -8.56
N ILE A 74 -28.06 5.61 -9.79
CA ILE A 74 -26.81 5.75 -10.57
C ILE A 74 -26.45 7.23 -10.69
N LEU A 75 -25.16 7.50 -10.90
CA LEU A 75 -24.62 8.85 -11.01
C LEU A 75 -23.87 9.08 -12.32
N PRO A 76 -24.57 9.14 -13.47
CA PRO A 76 -23.97 9.51 -14.74
C PRO A 76 -23.36 10.91 -14.72
N THR A 77 -22.18 11.03 -15.35
CA THR A 77 -21.53 12.32 -15.64
C THR A 77 -21.88 12.73 -17.07
N TYR A 78 -22.54 13.88 -17.23
CA TYR A 78 -23.00 14.40 -18.51
C TYR A 78 -21.98 15.34 -19.16
N ILE A 79 -21.28 16.13 -18.34
CA ILE A 79 -20.28 17.07 -18.82
C ILE A 79 -19.02 16.90 -17.96
N GLU A 80 -17.91 16.68 -18.63
CA GLU A 80 -16.58 16.58 -18.05
C GLU A 80 -15.57 17.29 -18.94
N THR A 81 -14.46 17.73 -18.37
CA THR A 81 -13.30 18.19 -19.14
C THR A 81 -12.26 17.08 -19.22
N ARG A 82 -11.50 17.09 -20.31
CA ARG A 82 -10.23 16.38 -20.41
C ARG A 82 -9.13 17.43 -20.43
N GLY A 83 -8.42 17.54 -19.31
CA GLY A 83 -7.30 18.49 -19.13
C GLY A 83 -5.97 17.91 -19.56
N GLU A 84 -4.86 18.54 -19.15
CA GLU A 84 -3.49 18.09 -19.46
C GLU A 84 -3.30 16.59 -19.10
N GLY A 85 -2.79 15.80 -20.06
CA GLY A 85 -2.63 14.34 -19.93
C GLY A 85 -3.92 13.50 -20.09
N GLY A 86 -5.07 14.14 -20.31
CA GLY A 86 -6.33 13.45 -20.61
C GLY A 86 -6.44 13.07 -22.09
N LEU A 87 -6.82 11.83 -22.38
CA LEU A 87 -7.03 11.34 -23.75
C LEU A 87 -8.52 11.33 -24.10
N PHE A 88 -8.82 11.61 -25.37
CA PHE A 88 -10.13 11.40 -25.98
C PHE A 88 -9.94 10.85 -27.40
N LEU A 89 -10.94 10.15 -27.92
CA LEU A 89 -10.97 9.71 -29.31
C LEU A 89 -11.60 10.80 -30.17
N CYS A 90 -11.03 11.05 -31.35
CA CYS A 90 -11.50 12.06 -32.29
C CYS A 90 -11.71 11.51 -33.71
N ALA A 91 -12.43 12.26 -34.54
CA ALA A 91 -12.56 12.00 -35.97
C ALA A 91 -11.17 11.97 -36.65
N PRO A 92 -10.90 11.04 -37.59
CA PRO A 92 -11.87 10.18 -38.30
C PRO A 92 -12.04 8.78 -37.68
N THR A 93 -11.83 8.58 -36.38
CA THR A 93 -12.09 7.29 -35.72
C THR A 93 -13.54 6.83 -35.97
N PRO A 94 -13.82 5.53 -36.26
CA PRO A 94 -15.18 5.05 -36.50
C PRO A 94 -16.16 5.47 -35.38
N GLY A 95 -17.30 6.03 -35.77
CA GLY A 95 -18.31 6.55 -34.83
C GLY A 95 -18.09 7.98 -34.35
N TYR A 96 -17.01 8.65 -34.78
CA TYR A 96 -16.74 10.06 -34.50
C TYR A 96 -16.83 10.89 -35.78
N GLU A 97 -17.60 11.98 -35.73
CA GLU A 97 -17.86 12.84 -36.89
C GLU A 97 -17.59 14.29 -36.53
N LEU A 98 -16.70 14.94 -37.26
CA LEU A 98 -16.41 16.36 -37.10
C LEU A 98 -17.60 17.19 -37.58
N VAL A 99 -18.17 18.00 -36.69
CA VAL A 99 -19.40 18.78 -36.93
C VAL A 99 -19.09 20.25 -37.21
N GLN A 100 -18.07 20.81 -36.56
CA GLN A 100 -17.73 22.23 -36.65
C GLN A 100 -16.21 22.45 -36.56
N ASN A 101 -15.70 23.31 -37.44
CA ASN A 101 -14.27 23.66 -37.57
C ASN A 101 -13.39 22.41 -37.81
N ASP A 102 -12.09 22.52 -37.61
CA ASP A 102 -11.13 21.44 -37.87
C ASP A 102 -10.06 21.32 -36.78
N PHE A 103 -9.47 20.12 -36.67
CA PHE A 103 -8.43 19.82 -35.67
C PHE A 103 -7.05 20.43 -35.99
N ILE A 104 -6.85 20.97 -37.18
CA ILE A 104 -5.59 21.62 -37.57
C ILE A 104 -5.53 23.00 -36.91
N ASN A 105 -6.66 23.69 -36.85
CA ASN A 105 -6.79 25.06 -36.34
C ASN A 105 -7.63 25.13 -35.06
N ILE A 106 -7.18 24.45 -34.00
CA ILE A 106 -7.85 24.51 -32.69
C ILE A 106 -7.75 25.94 -32.13
N PRO A 107 -8.88 26.60 -31.81
CA PRO A 107 -8.87 27.97 -31.30
C PRO A 107 -8.23 28.04 -29.91
N VAL A 108 -7.49 29.11 -29.68
CA VAL A 108 -7.05 29.51 -28.34
C VAL A 108 -8.09 30.48 -27.76
N ILE A 109 -8.59 30.21 -26.55
CA ILE A 109 -9.54 31.05 -25.81
C ILE A 109 -8.89 31.63 -24.55
N SER A 110 -9.37 32.77 -24.09
CA SER A 110 -8.86 33.39 -22.86
C SER A 110 -9.31 32.62 -21.60
N PRO A 111 -8.62 32.78 -20.46
CA PRO A 111 -9.04 32.20 -19.18
C PRO A 111 -10.47 32.61 -18.78
N GLU A 112 -10.88 33.85 -19.05
CA GLU A 112 -12.23 34.33 -18.77
C GLU A 112 -13.29 33.65 -19.66
N GLU A 113 -12.99 33.45 -20.95
CA GLU A 113 -13.88 32.73 -21.86
C GLU A 113 -14.02 31.27 -21.42
N ARG A 114 -12.92 30.64 -21.00
CA ARG A 114 -12.94 29.28 -20.45
C ARG A 114 -13.76 29.21 -19.16
N ASP A 115 -13.60 30.15 -18.24
CA ASP A 115 -14.36 30.19 -16.99
C ASP A 115 -15.87 30.33 -17.24
N ILE A 116 -16.26 31.08 -18.28
CA ILE A 116 -17.66 31.18 -18.70
C ILE A 116 -18.18 29.82 -19.20
N LEU A 117 -17.40 29.08 -20.01
CA LEU A 117 -17.78 27.76 -20.50
C LEU A 117 -17.92 26.75 -19.34
N LEU A 118 -16.97 26.74 -18.42
CA LEU A 118 -17.00 25.87 -17.24
C LEU A 118 -18.17 26.24 -16.32
N GLY A 119 -18.41 27.53 -16.10
CA GLY A 119 -19.55 28.02 -15.31
C GLY A 119 -20.90 27.61 -15.90
N ALA A 120 -21.04 27.68 -17.23
CA ALA A 120 -22.25 27.22 -17.92
C ALA A 120 -22.44 25.70 -17.85
N ALA A 121 -21.36 24.91 -17.89
CA ALA A 121 -21.44 23.47 -17.69
C ALA A 121 -21.78 23.10 -16.24
N LEU A 122 -21.19 23.80 -15.27
CA LEU A 122 -21.43 23.58 -13.84
C LEU A 122 -22.86 23.96 -13.42
N SER A 123 -23.46 24.96 -14.06
CA SER A 123 -24.86 25.34 -13.76
C SER A 123 -25.87 24.25 -14.15
N LEU A 124 -25.46 23.27 -14.96
CA LEU A 124 -26.26 22.09 -15.33
C LEU A 124 -26.03 20.90 -14.37
N ASN A 125 -25.22 21.05 -13.33
CA ASN A 125 -25.00 20.00 -12.35
C ASN A 125 -26.21 19.84 -11.43
N GLU A 126 -26.82 18.67 -11.43
CA GLU A 126 -27.99 18.34 -10.60
C GLU A 126 -27.61 17.57 -9.33
N TYR A 127 -26.32 17.26 -9.14
CA TYR A 127 -25.85 16.47 -8.00
C TYR A 127 -24.78 17.20 -7.18
N VAL A 128 -25.10 17.46 -5.91
CA VAL A 128 -24.14 17.90 -4.89
C VAL A 128 -23.94 16.74 -3.92
N PRO A 129 -22.72 16.22 -3.75
CA PRO A 129 -22.47 15.17 -2.76
C PRO A 129 -22.70 15.69 -1.35
N GLU A 130 -23.24 14.85 -0.47
CA GLU A 130 -23.26 15.14 0.97
C GLU A 130 -21.80 15.29 1.47
N PRO A 131 -21.53 16.22 2.40
CA PRO A 131 -20.26 16.23 3.11
C PRO A 131 -20.04 14.86 3.74
N LEU A 132 -18.83 14.32 3.62
CA LEU A 132 -18.45 13.17 4.44
C LEU A 132 -18.49 13.64 5.90
N GLU A 133 -19.45 13.15 6.67
CA GLU A 133 -19.41 13.30 8.12
C GLU A 133 -18.10 12.64 8.61
N PRO A 134 -17.30 13.32 9.45
CA PRO A 134 -16.24 12.66 10.19
C PRO A 134 -16.83 11.41 10.86
N GLN A 135 -16.14 10.27 10.79
CA GLN A 135 -16.58 9.05 11.47
C GLN A 135 -16.96 9.42 12.91
N GLN A 136 -18.23 9.21 13.24
CA GLN A 136 -18.74 9.45 14.59
C GLN A 136 -17.97 8.52 15.53
N THR A 137 -16.93 9.03 16.20
CA THR A 137 -16.43 8.42 17.43
C THR A 137 -17.61 8.45 18.41
N GLN A 138 -18.14 7.25 18.67
CA GLN A 138 -19.08 6.85 19.71
C GLN A 138 -20.02 7.96 20.22
N SER A 139 -21.31 7.82 19.93
CA SER A 139 -22.40 8.58 20.54
C SER A 139 -22.18 8.72 22.05
N SER A 140 -21.99 9.97 22.51
CA SER A 140 -21.99 10.31 23.93
C SER A 140 -23.27 9.74 24.58
N PRO A 141 -23.21 9.15 25.78
CA PRO A 141 -24.37 8.50 26.41
C PRO A 141 -25.54 9.43 26.75
N SER A 142 -25.40 10.75 26.56
CA SER A 142 -26.25 11.78 27.17
C SER A 142 -27.18 12.55 26.23
N GLY A 143 -27.25 12.24 24.93
CA GLY A 143 -28.19 12.93 24.01
C GLY A 143 -28.00 14.44 23.88
N SER A 144 -26.93 15.01 24.42
CA SER A 144 -26.66 16.45 24.47
C SER A 144 -26.03 16.95 23.17
N LEU A 145 -26.55 18.04 22.61
CA LEU A 145 -26.09 18.62 21.34
C LEU A 145 -24.63 19.12 21.46
N ARG A 146 -23.72 18.56 20.65
CA ARG A 146 -22.30 18.93 20.68
C ARG A 146 -22.06 20.26 19.95
N PRO A 147 -21.06 21.07 20.37
CA PRO A 147 -20.77 22.38 19.76
C PRO A 147 -20.56 22.36 18.23
N GLY A 148 -19.86 21.35 17.71
CA GLY A 148 -19.64 21.21 16.26
C GLY A 148 -20.92 20.84 15.49
N ASP A 149 -21.79 20.03 16.09
CA ASP A 149 -23.09 19.66 15.50
C ASP A 149 -24.00 20.89 15.47
N ASP A 150 -24.10 21.63 16.57
CA ASP A 150 -24.84 22.88 16.66
C ASP A 150 -24.35 23.90 15.62
N TYR A 151 -23.03 24.04 15.45
CA TYR A 151 -22.45 24.95 14.46
C TYR A 151 -22.76 24.53 13.00
N ASN A 152 -22.88 23.24 12.70
CA ASN A 152 -23.33 22.81 11.37
C ASN A 152 -24.72 23.36 11.04
N PHE A 153 -25.62 23.42 12.01
CA PHE A 153 -26.98 23.96 11.84
C PHE A 153 -27.02 25.49 11.92
N ASN A 154 -26.40 26.07 12.96
CA ASN A 154 -26.62 27.45 13.37
C ASN A 154 -25.42 28.39 13.12
N GLY A 155 -24.25 27.86 12.77
CA GLY A 155 -23.05 28.66 12.52
C GLY A 155 -23.14 29.55 11.27
N ASP A 156 -22.49 30.71 11.31
CA ASP A 156 -22.38 31.60 10.14
C ASP A 156 -21.16 31.26 9.28
N LEU A 157 -21.36 30.34 8.35
CA LEU A 157 -20.35 29.93 7.39
C LEU A 157 -19.88 31.07 6.47
N ARG A 158 -20.78 32.01 6.11
CA ARG A 158 -20.44 33.07 5.14
C ARG A 158 -19.50 34.07 5.77
N ALA A 159 -19.70 34.40 7.04
CA ALA A 159 -18.79 35.25 7.79
C ALA A 159 -17.37 34.68 7.83
N VAL A 160 -17.23 33.36 8.08
CA VAL A 160 -15.93 32.68 8.08
C VAL A 160 -15.27 32.75 6.71
N LEU A 161 -16.01 32.48 5.63
CA LEU A 161 -15.47 32.55 4.27
C LEU A 161 -14.97 33.98 3.94
N LEU A 162 -15.77 35.00 4.23
CA LEU A 162 -15.42 36.41 4.00
C LEU A 162 -14.20 36.85 4.82
N GLN A 163 -14.07 36.38 6.06
CA GLN A 163 -12.93 36.69 6.93
C GLN A 163 -11.61 36.12 6.37
N HIS A 164 -11.69 35.03 5.61
CA HIS A 164 -10.54 34.38 4.96
C HIS A 164 -10.47 34.71 3.46
N ASP A 165 -10.86 35.93 3.08
CA ASP A 165 -10.73 36.50 1.73
C ASP A 165 -11.47 35.77 0.60
N TRP A 166 -12.45 34.91 0.91
CA TRP A 166 -13.35 34.36 -0.10
C TRP A 166 -14.40 35.39 -0.50
N GLN A 167 -14.69 35.48 -1.79
CA GLN A 167 -15.64 36.46 -2.31
C GLN A 167 -16.86 35.78 -2.93
N CYS A 168 -18.06 36.19 -2.55
CA CYS A 168 -19.28 35.74 -3.22
C CYS A 168 -19.40 36.43 -4.58
N TYR A 169 -19.18 35.67 -5.64
CA TYR A 169 -19.22 36.12 -7.03
C TYR A 169 -20.64 36.21 -7.57
N GLN A 170 -21.51 35.25 -7.19
CA GLN A 170 -22.91 35.24 -7.58
C GLN A 170 -23.75 34.65 -6.44
N ALA A 171 -24.67 35.47 -5.92
CA ALA A 171 -25.64 35.05 -4.92
C ALA A 171 -26.84 34.32 -5.57
N GLY A 172 -27.48 33.43 -4.81
CA GLY A 172 -28.64 32.66 -5.26
C GLY A 172 -28.86 31.41 -4.40
N GLU A 173 -29.72 30.50 -4.85
CA GLU A 173 -29.95 29.20 -4.18
C GLU A 173 -28.68 28.32 -4.16
N ASN A 174 -27.86 28.45 -5.21
CA ASN A 174 -26.51 27.91 -5.26
C ASN A 174 -25.54 29.09 -5.36
N GLU A 175 -24.91 29.46 -4.26
CA GLU A 175 -24.00 30.61 -4.25
C GLU A 175 -22.66 30.22 -4.84
N HIS A 176 -22.09 31.11 -5.63
CA HIS A 176 -20.80 30.91 -6.29
C HIS A 176 -19.73 31.75 -5.60
N TRP A 177 -18.67 31.10 -5.12
CA TRP A 177 -17.59 31.72 -4.34
C TRP A 177 -16.25 31.65 -5.07
N CYS A 178 -15.50 32.76 -5.05
CA CYS A 178 -14.13 32.89 -5.53
C CYS A 178 -13.15 32.66 -4.38
N ARG A 179 -12.11 31.88 -4.62
CA ARG A 179 -11.01 31.67 -3.68
C ARG A 179 -10.15 32.95 -3.53
N PRO A 180 -9.40 33.09 -2.43
CA PRO A 180 -8.43 34.16 -2.26
C PRO A 180 -7.43 34.24 -3.42
N GLY A 181 -7.16 35.47 -3.87
CA GLY A 181 -6.26 35.75 -4.98
C GLY A 181 -6.84 35.52 -6.39
N LYS A 182 -8.10 35.10 -6.53
CA LYS A 182 -8.80 35.01 -7.84
C LYS A 182 -9.85 36.12 -7.95
N THR A 183 -9.78 36.94 -9.00
CA THR A 183 -10.66 38.12 -9.19
C THR A 183 -11.92 37.82 -10.02
N THR A 184 -11.94 36.74 -10.80
CA THR A 184 -13.06 36.37 -11.69
C THR A 184 -13.34 34.85 -11.67
N GLY A 185 -14.61 34.47 -11.85
CA GLY A 185 -15.03 33.07 -12.02
C GLY A 185 -15.13 32.26 -10.72
N THR A 186 -15.97 31.23 -10.71
CA THR A 186 -16.25 30.46 -9.48
C THR A 186 -15.10 29.49 -9.12
N SER A 187 -14.87 29.26 -7.82
CA SER A 187 -13.91 28.29 -7.26
C SER A 187 -14.55 27.28 -6.30
N ALA A 188 -15.66 27.65 -5.67
CA ALA A 188 -16.49 26.79 -4.83
C ALA A 188 -17.96 27.20 -4.93
N THR A 189 -18.86 26.29 -4.59
CA THR A 189 -20.30 26.57 -4.47
C THR A 189 -20.80 26.32 -3.07
N LEU A 190 -21.72 27.16 -2.59
CA LEU A 190 -22.42 26.96 -1.32
C LEU A 190 -23.91 26.74 -1.60
N LYS A 191 -24.38 25.51 -1.41
CA LYS A 191 -25.79 25.13 -1.53
C LYS A 191 -26.20 24.29 -0.32
N ASN A 192 -27.37 24.55 0.27
CA ASN A 192 -27.88 23.82 1.43
C ASN A 192 -26.87 23.69 2.59
N ARG A 193 -26.10 24.76 2.86
CA ARG A 193 -25.03 24.82 3.86
C ARG A 193 -23.84 23.86 3.60
N VAL A 194 -23.77 23.26 2.42
CA VAL A 194 -22.63 22.45 1.97
C VAL A 194 -21.72 23.30 1.09
N PHE A 195 -20.47 23.45 1.52
CA PHE A 195 -19.43 24.14 0.76
C PHE A 195 -18.69 23.13 -0.11
N TYR A 196 -18.94 23.14 -1.42
CA TYR A 196 -18.32 22.23 -2.37
C TYR A 196 -17.20 22.96 -3.12
N VAL A 197 -15.97 22.49 -2.94
CA VAL A 197 -14.78 23.10 -3.54
C VAL A 197 -14.36 22.30 -4.76
N PHE A 198 -14.18 22.97 -5.90
CA PHE A 198 -13.76 22.35 -7.15
C PHE A 198 -12.47 22.92 -7.71
N SER A 199 -11.89 23.93 -7.03
CA SER A 199 -10.59 24.46 -7.40
C SER A 199 -9.48 23.63 -6.75
N THR A 200 -8.49 23.26 -7.56
CA THR A 200 -7.25 22.60 -7.09
C THR A 200 -6.31 23.54 -6.33
N ASN A 201 -6.56 24.86 -6.39
CA ASN A 201 -5.72 25.90 -5.77
C ASN A 201 -6.45 26.58 -4.61
N ALA A 202 -7.30 25.86 -3.88
CA ALA A 202 -8.13 26.37 -2.79
C ALA A 202 -7.66 25.88 -1.40
N HIS A 203 -6.35 25.75 -1.17
CA HIS A 203 -5.80 25.39 0.13
C HIS A 203 -6.42 26.25 1.26
N PRO A 204 -6.86 25.66 2.39
CA PRO A 204 -6.63 24.29 2.85
C PRO A 204 -7.62 23.23 2.31
N PHE A 205 -8.53 23.59 1.41
CA PHE A 205 -9.52 22.66 0.86
C PHE A 205 -8.95 21.81 -0.28
N GLU A 206 -9.41 20.57 -0.33
CA GLU A 206 -9.20 19.64 -1.44
C GLU A 206 -10.24 19.89 -2.54
N SER A 207 -9.81 19.73 -3.78
CA SER A 207 -10.70 19.81 -4.94
C SER A 207 -11.66 18.61 -5.01
N GLU A 208 -12.85 18.86 -5.57
CA GLU A 208 -13.94 17.89 -5.73
C GLU A 208 -14.49 17.34 -4.40
N LYS A 209 -14.43 18.13 -3.32
CA LYS A 209 -14.83 17.72 -1.97
C LYS A 209 -15.90 18.63 -1.39
N ALA A 210 -16.89 18.01 -0.73
CA ALA A 210 -17.93 18.69 0.03
C ALA A 210 -17.51 18.84 1.49
N TYR A 211 -17.73 20.03 2.04
CA TYR A 211 -17.41 20.40 3.41
C TYR A 211 -18.66 20.90 4.15
N SER A 212 -18.83 20.45 5.39
CA SER A 212 -19.83 20.98 6.32
C SER A 212 -19.38 22.31 6.93
N PRO A 213 -20.29 23.15 7.48
CA PRO A 213 -19.89 24.42 8.10
C PRO A 213 -18.83 24.28 9.19
N PHE A 214 -18.93 23.25 10.04
CA PHE A 214 -17.95 22.98 11.08
C PHE A 214 -16.59 22.58 10.50
N SER A 215 -16.56 21.79 9.43
CA SER A 215 -15.29 21.43 8.77
C SER A 215 -14.62 22.65 8.11
N VAL A 216 -15.40 23.56 7.52
CA VAL A 216 -14.88 24.83 6.98
C VAL A 216 -14.31 25.71 8.08
N TYR A 217 -15.05 25.90 9.18
CA TYR A 217 -14.59 26.63 10.35
C TYR A 217 -13.30 26.04 10.92
N THR A 218 -13.24 24.72 11.07
CA THR A 218 -12.07 24.03 11.63
C THR A 218 -10.84 24.18 10.73
N LEU A 219 -11.00 24.04 9.41
CA LEU A 219 -9.88 24.15 8.48
C LEU A 219 -9.33 25.58 8.40
N LEU A 220 -10.20 26.59 8.41
CA LEU A 220 -9.79 28.00 8.27
C LEU A 220 -9.32 28.64 9.59
N GLU A 221 -10.02 28.40 10.71
CA GLU A 221 -9.72 29.05 12.00
C GLU A 221 -8.75 28.22 12.87
N HIS A 222 -8.70 26.91 12.68
CA HIS A 222 -8.00 25.99 13.58
C HIS A 222 -7.04 25.02 12.86
N ASN A 223 -6.71 25.26 11.58
CA ASN A 223 -5.78 24.44 10.79
C ASN A 223 -6.10 22.93 10.79
N GLY A 224 -7.38 22.57 10.88
CA GLY A 224 -7.82 21.17 10.89
C GLY A 224 -7.89 20.51 12.28
N ASP A 225 -7.60 21.23 13.37
CA ASP A 225 -7.76 20.72 14.74
C ASP A 225 -9.23 20.79 15.20
N TYR A 226 -9.96 19.69 14.98
CA TYR A 226 -11.39 19.57 15.31
C TYR A 226 -11.68 19.66 16.81
N SER A 227 -10.76 19.19 17.66
CA SER A 227 -10.92 19.23 19.12
C SER A 227 -10.85 20.67 19.63
N LYS A 228 -9.84 21.43 19.20
CA LYS A 228 -9.69 22.84 19.54
C LYS A 228 -10.80 23.70 18.94
N ALA A 229 -11.26 23.38 17.74
CA ALA A 229 -12.40 24.05 17.11
C ALA A 229 -13.69 23.84 17.92
N ALA A 230 -13.98 22.60 18.34
CA ALA A 230 -15.16 22.31 19.16
C ALA A 230 -15.13 23.03 20.53
N GLN A 231 -13.97 23.08 21.19
CA GLN A 231 -13.81 23.83 22.45
C GLN A 231 -14.03 25.34 22.26
N THR A 232 -13.52 25.91 21.17
CA THR A 232 -13.71 27.33 20.85
C THR A 232 -15.16 27.64 20.50
N LEU A 233 -15.87 26.72 19.85
CA LEU A 233 -17.30 26.85 19.60
C LEU A 233 -18.13 26.76 20.89
N ALA A 234 -17.74 25.88 21.83
CA ALA A 234 -18.36 25.78 23.14
C ALA A 234 -18.27 27.11 23.92
N THR A 235 -17.10 27.76 23.91
CA THR A 235 -16.93 29.08 24.56
C THR A 235 -17.70 30.20 23.85
N LYS A 236 -17.91 30.07 22.53
CA LYS A 236 -18.79 30.96 21.74
C LYS A 236 -20.29 30.64 21.92
N GLY A 237 -20.64 29.67 22.74
CA GLY A 237 -22.03 29.35 23.11
C GLY A 237 -22.73 28.33 22.21
N PHE A 238 -22.00 27.60 21.35
CA PHE A 238 -22.55 26.49 20.59
C PHE A 238 -22.54 25.19 21.41
N GLY A 239 -23.62 24.41 21.33
CA GLY A 239 -23.84 23.18 22.11
C GLY A 239 -24.53 23.40 23.46
N GLU A 240 -24.96 22.32 24.12
CA GLU A 240 -25.64 22.41 25.41
C GLU A 240 -24.66 22.59 26.59
N LYS A 241 -24.94 23.57 27.46
CA LYS A 241 -24.19 23.79 28.70
C LYS A 241 -24.62 22.75 29.74
N ASN A 242 -23.77 21.75 30.00
CA ASN A 242 -23.97 20.89 31.17
C ASN A 242 -23.80 21.71 32.45
N ILE A 243 -24.82 21.65 33.30
CA ILE A 243 -24.93 22.29 34.61
C ILE A 243 -23.89 21.70 35.58
N GLU A 244 -23.39 22.56 36.45
CA GLU A 244 -22.39 22.38 37.50
C GLU A 244 -22.35 21.00 38.19
N VAL A 245 -21.14 20.45 38.34
CA VAL A 245 -20.86 19.38 39.31
C VAL A 245 -20.08 20.00 40.49
N PRO A 246 -20.55 19.86 41.74
CA PRO A 246 -19.89 20.42 42.91
C PRO A 246 -18.53 19.75 43.17
N THR A 247 -17.54 20.58 43.49
CA THR A 247 -16.21 20.19 43.98
C THR A 247 -16.30 19.69 45.43
N ASP A 248 -16.29 18.37 45.61
CA ASP A 248 -15.51 17.67 46.66
C ASP A 248 -15.87 16.17 46.66
N VAL A 249 -15.16 15.40 45.83
CA VAL A 249 -15.09 13.95 46.00
C VAL A 249 -13.62 13.55 45.91
N ASN A 250 -13.10 13.01 47.00
CA ASN A 250 -11.71 12.57 47.09
C ASN A 250 -11.52 11.25 46.32
N ILE A 251 -10.99 11.34 45.09
CA ILE A 251 -10.81 10.21 44.15
C ILE A 251 -9.50 9.45 44.42
N SER A 252 -8.73 9.80 45.44
CA SER A 252 -7.43 9.16 45.72
C SER A 252 -7.53 7.64 45.96
N ALA A 253 -8.71 7.12 46.32
CA ALA A 253 -8.97 5.69 46.46
C ALA A 253 -9.35 4.99 45.14
N LEU A 254 -9.91 5.70 44.15
CA LEU A 254 -10.32 5.18 42.84
C LEU A 254 -9.18 5.26 41.81
N VAL A 255 -8.27 6.22 41.95
CA VAL A 255 -7.05 6.33 41.12
C VAL A 255 -6.13 5.13 41.34
N LYS A 256 -6.03 4.61 42.58
CA LYS A 256 -5.25 3.38 42.86
C LYS A 256 -5.81 2.11 42.20
N SER A 257 -7.07 2.11 41.76
CA SER A 257 -7.70 0.96 41.09
C SER A 257 -7.74 1.07 39.56
N PHE A 258 -7.33 2.22 39.00
CA PHE A 258 -7.21 2.45 37.56
C PHE A 258 -5.78 2.67 37.07
N GLU A 259 -4.78 2.49 37.95
CA GLU A 259 -3.44 2.09 37.54
C GLU A 259 -3.50 0.63 37.03
N LYS A 260 -4.17 0.42 35.89
CA LYS A 260 -3.55 -0.50 34.93
C LYS A 260 -2.24 0.18 34.60
N GLU A 261 -1.17 -0.30 35.21
CA GLU A 261 0.17 -0.10 34.68
C GLU A 261 0.07 -0.40 33.18
N ASP A 262 0.10 0.63 32.33
CA ASP A 262 0.49 0.49 30.94
C ASP A 262 1.97 0.08 31.01
N LYS A 263 2.18 -1.21 31.29
CA LYS A 263 3.51 -1.81 31.38
C LYS A 263 4.15 -1.67 30.01
N GLN A 264 5.14 -0.78 29.96
CA GLN A 264 6.23 -0.67 28.99
C GLN A 264 5.84 -0.93 27.52
N ILE A 265 5.85 0.15 26.73
CA ILE A 265 5.49 0.23 25.30
C ILE A 265 6.58 -0.41 24.40
N GLN A 266 7.05 -1.60 24.76
CA GLN A 266 7.82 -2.46 23.88
C GLN A 266 7.16 -3.84 23.78
N ARG A 267 6.19 -3.95 22.86
CA ARG A 267 5.36 -5.15 22.69
C ARG A 267 6.16 -6.35 22.17
N PHE A 268 7.18 -6.13 21.35
CA PHE A 268 8.01 -7.19 20.76
C PHE A 268 9.50 -6.99 21.06
N ILE A 269 10.15 -8.07 21.49
CA ILE A 269 11.60 -8.12 21.73
C ILE A 269 12.30 -8.45 20.40
N ASP A 270 13.45 -7.81 20.14
CA ASP A 270 14.28 -8.16 19.00
C ASP A 270 14.81 -9.60 19.13
N PRO A 271 14.42 -10.56 18.27
CA PRO A 271 14.99 -11.91 18.32
C PRO A 271 16.48 -11.95 17.89
N GLY A 272 17.02 -10.83 17.41
CA GLY A 272 18.39 -10.71 16.94
C GLY A 272 18.54 -11.08 15.46
N PRO A 273 19.79 -11.21 14.98
CA PRO A 273 20.07 -11.73 13.67
C PRO A 273 19.71 -13.22 13.58
N ILE A 274 19.31 -13.66 12.39
CA ILE A 274 19.01 -15.07 12.15
C ILE A 274 20.21 -15.97 12.50
N PRO A 275 20.01 -17.03 13.30
CA PRO A 275 21.06 -18.00 13.57
C PRO A 275 21.56 -18.65 12.29
N VAL A 276 22.89 -18.75 12.16
CA VAL A 276 23.57 -19.15 10.92
C VAL A 276 23.26 -20.60 10.55
N GLU A 277 23.05 -21.46 11.54
CA GLU A 277 22.63 -22.84 11.41
C GLU A 277 21.26 -22.99 10.72
N LEU A 278 20.36 -22.01 10.87
CA LEU A 278 19.06 -22.03 10.20
C LEU A 278 19.15 -21.67 8.71
N LEU A 279 20.28 -21.14 8.27
CA LEU A 279 20.51 -20.77 6.88
C LEU A 279 21.12 -21.92 6.06
N ARG A 280 21.13 -23.15 6.57
CA ARG A 280 21.69 -24.32 5.89
C ARG A 280 20.65 -25.42 5.74
N VAL A 281 20.39 -25.82 4.51
CA VAL A 281 19.46 -26.91 4.15
C VAL A 281 20.23 -27.98 3.36
N PRO A 282 20.14 -29.26 3.74
CA PRO A 282 20.90 -30.34 3.10
C PRO A 282 20.51 -30.58 1.64
N GLY A 283 21.37 -31.28 0.92
CA GLY A 283 21.18 -31.69 -0.46
C GLY A 283 21.37 -30.55 -1.47
N PHE A 284 20.42 -30.37 -2.41
CA PHE A 284 20.57 -29.42 -3.52
C PHE A 284 20.92 -28.01 -3.07
N MET A 285 20.17 -27.46 -2.10
CA MET A 285 20.39 -26.10 -1.60
C MET A 285 21.79 -25.92 -1.02
N SER A 286 22.25 -26.84 -0.16
CA SER A 286 23.62 -26.77 0.39
C SER A 286 24.70 -26.77 -0.68
N ARG A 287 24.55 -27.56 -1.74
CA ARG A 287 25.53 -27.60 -2.86
C ARG A 287 25.55 -26.29 -3.64
N VAL A 288 24.37 -25.74 -3.98
CA VAL A 288 24.26 -24.43 -4.64
C VAL A 288 24.85 -23.33 -3.76
N MET A 289 24.58 -23.38 -2.46
CA MET A 289 25.14 -22.45 -1.49
C MET A 289 26.67 -22.52 -1.43
N ASP A 290 27.24 -23.73 -1.33
CA ASP A 290 28.69 -23.91 -1.27
C ASP A 290 29.37 -23.38 -2.52
N PHE A 291 28.81 -23.71 -3.69
CA PHE A 291 29.30 -23.18 -4.95
C PHE A 291 29.20 -21.66 -4.99
N CYS A 292 28.06 -21.08 -4.59
CA CYS A 292 27.89 -19.63 -4.51
C CYS A 292 28.93 -18.97 -3.60
N MET A 293 29.16 -19.52 -2.41
CA MET A 293 30.17 -19.05 -1.48
C MET A 293 31.60 -19.19 -2.03
N GLN A 294 31.86 -20.24 -2.81
CA GLN A 294 33.15 -20.49 -3.44
C GLN A 294 33.48 -19.47 -4.54
N ILE A 295 32.53 -19.12 -5.41
CA ILE A 295 32.80 -18.26 -6.56
C ILE A 295 32.53 -16.77 -6.33
N SER A 296 31.74 -16.42 -5.30
CA SER A 296 31.39 -15.02 -5.04
C SER A 296 32.61 -14.22 -4.61
N ALA A 297 32.82 -13.05 -5.22
CA ALA A 297 33.84 -12.10 -4.78
C ALA A 297 33.63 -11.63 -3.33
N TYR A 298 32.36 -11.56 -2.89
CA TYR A 298 31.98 -11.29 -1.50
C TYR A 298 31.03 -12.40 -1.03
N PRO A 299 31.56 -13.52 -0.52
CA PRO A 299 30.75 -14.63 -0.04
C PRO A 299 29.80 -14.20 1.08
N ASN A 300 28.51 -14.45 0.89
CA ASN A 300 27.51 -14.16 1.90
C ASN A 300 26.50 -15.32 2.01
N GLN A 301 26.49 -15.98 3.16
CA GLN A 301 25.69 -17.17 3.40
C GLN A 301 24.17 -16.90 3.39
N PRO A 302 23.64 -15.89 4.09
CA PRO A 302 22.21 -15.53 3.96
C PRO A 302 21.78 -15.28 2.51
N MET A 303 22.62 -14.62 1.72
CA MET A 303 22.33 -14.33 0.33
C MET A 303 22.35 -15.59 -0.55
N ALA A 304 23.34 -16.47 -0.34
CA ALA A 304 23.41 -17.77 -0.99
C ALA A 304 22.21 -18.66 -0.62
N PHE A 305 21.80 -18.63 0.65
CA PHE A 305 20.60 -19.33 1.13
C PHE A 305 19.35 -18.86 0.37
N CYS A 306 19.08 -17.56 0.30
CA CYS A 306 17.92 -17.01 -0.42
C CYS A 306 17.90 -17.42 -1.90
N GLY A 307 19.05 -17.33 -2.59
CA GLY A 307 19.14 -17.76 -3.99
C GLY A 307 18.87 -19.26 -4.17
N SER A 308 19.45 -20.11 -3.31
CA SER A 308 19.27 -21.56 -3.36
C SER A 308 17.83 -21.99 -3.04
N LEU A 309 17.18 -21.32 -2.07
CA LEU A 309 15.79 -21.55 -1.70
C LEU A 309 14.85 -21.20 -2.87
N ALA A 310 15.11 -20.08 -3.55
CA ALA A 310 14.36 -19.67 -4.73
C ALA A 310 14.51 -20.67 -5.88
N GLY A 311 15.74 -21.13 -6.14
CA GLY A 311 16.02 -22.14 -7.15
C GLY A 311 15.31 -23.47 -6.86
N GLN A 312 15.39 -23.97 -5.62
CA GLN A 312 14.73 -25.22 -5.23
C GLN A 312 13.20 -25.12 -5.29
N SER A 313 12.62 -24.01 -4.82
CA SER A 313 11.18 -23.74 -4.91
C SER A 313 10.68 -23.85 -6.36
N TYR A 314 11.37 -23.17 -7.28
CA TYR A 314 11.05 -23.22 -8.70
C TYR A 314 11.18 -24.65 -9.28
N LEU A 315 12.28 -25.35 -9.00
CA LEU A 315 12.55 -26.67 -9.59
C LEU A 315 11.48 -27.71 -9.24
N CYS A 316 11.00 -27.69 -7.98
CA CYS A 316 9.92 -28.57 -7.51
C CYS A 316 8.51 -28.02 -7.77
N GLY A 317 8.40 -26.82 -8.37
CA GLY A 317 7.15 -26.17 -8.71
C GLY A 317 6.25 -27.03 -9.60
N ARG A 318 4.95 -27.06 -9.31
CA ARG A 318 3.91 -27.89 -9.97
C ARG A 318 4.14 -29.41 -9.91
N LYS A 319 5.22 -29.90 -9.27
CA LYS A 319 5.58 -31.32 -9.24
C LYS A 319 5.30 -31.96 -7.88
N VAL A 320 5.47 -31.20 -6.81
CA VAL A 320 5.25 -31.70 -5.45
C VAL A 320 4.15 -30.93 -4.74
N ARG A 321 3.53 -31.59 -3.77
CA ARG A 321 2.61 -31.01 -2.81
C ARG A 321 2.71 -31.68 -1.47
N GLU A 322 2.31 -30.96 -0.44
CA GLU A 322 2.08 -31.53 0.88
C GLU A 322 0.66 -32.15 0.95
N LYS A 323 0.38 -32.95 1.98
CA LYS A 323 -0.90 -33.66 2.15
C LYS A 323 -2.12 -32.72 2.27
N GLY A 324 -1.94 -31.54 2.85
CA GLY A 324 -2.90 -30.43 2.87
C GLY A 324 -2.99 -29.65 1.55
N ASP A 325 -2.41 -30.16 0.47
CA ASP A 325 -2.39 -29.56 -0.87
C ASP A 325 -1.62 -28.22 -0.96
N LEU A 326 -0.77 -27.92 0.01
CA LEU A 326 0.16 -26.79 -0.09
C LEU A 326 1.22 -27.04 -1.17
N ARG A 327 1.56 -25.97 -1.89
CA ARG A 327 2.52 -25.96 -3.00
C ARG A 327 3.82 -25.26 -2.57
N PRO A 328 4.97 -25.57 -3.19
CA PRO A 328 6.25 -25.00 -2.77
C PRO A 328 6.45 -23.53 -3.18
N ASN A 329 5.43 -22.81 -3.68
CA ASN A 329 5.60 -21.42 -4.12
C ASN A 329 5.90 -20.49 -2.93
N ILE A 330 6.95 -19.68 -3.08
CA ILE A 330 7.46 -18.82 -2.01
C ILE A 330 7.93 -17.47 -2.55
N TYR A 331 7.73 -16.42 -1.75
CA TYR A 331 8.29 -15.10 -1.99
C TYR A 331 9.39 -14.84 -0.97
N ILE A 332 10.59 -14.51 -1.46
CA ILE A 332 11.79 -14.35 -0.65
C ILE A 332 12.29 -12.94 -0.84
N LEU A 333 12.62 -12.28 0.26
CA LEU A 333 13.19 -10.94 0.27
C LEU A 333 14.51 -10.94 1.03
N ALA A 334 15.61 -10.70 0.33
CA ALA A 334 16.93 -10.56 0.95
C ALA A 334 17.24 -9.08 1.20
N LEU A 335 17.33 -8.69 2.47
CA LEU A 335 17.64 -7.33 2.90
C LEU A 335 19.15 -7.14 2.98
N ALA A 336 19.70 -6.49 1.96
CA ALA A 336 21.13 -6.40 1.72
C ALA A 336 21.55 -4.97 1.38
N GLY A 337 22.65 -4.51 1.97
CA GLY A 337 23.25 -3.22 1.62
C GLY A 337 23.82 -3.19 0.20
N ALA A 338 24.22 -2.01 -0.29
CA ALA A 338 24.95 -1.93 -1.55
C ALA A 338 26.24 -2.77 -1.50
N SER A 339 26.61 -3.38 -2.63
CA SER A 339 27.88 -4.09 -2.81
C SER A 339 28.13 -5.29 -1.88
N THR A 340 27.08 -5.96 -1.38
CA THR A 340 27.18 -7.16 -0.51
C THR A 340 27.21 -8.50 -1.27
N GLY A 341 27.43 -8.49 -2.59
CA GLY A 341 27.49 -9.73 -3.39
C GLY A 341 26.13 -10.28 -3.86
N LYS A 342 25.08 -9.42 -3.96
CA LYS A 342 23.70 -9.82 -4.31
C LYS A 342 23.53 -10.48 -5.70
N ASP A 343 24.50 -10.25 -6.58
CA ASP A 343 24.40 -10.61 -7.99
C ASP A 343 24.68 -12.10 -8.26
N TYR A 344 25.58 -12.71 -7.49
CA TYR A 344 26.01 -14.10 -7.72
C TYR A 344 24.89 -15.13 -7.60
N PRO A 345 24.05 -15.15 -6.54
CA PRO A 345 22.97 -16.13 -6.46
C PRO A 345 21.99 -16.02 -7.63
N ARG A 346 21.72 -14.80 -8.12
CA ARG A 346 20.86 -14.59 -9.29
C ARG A 346 21.49 -15.15 -10.56
N LYS A 347 22.78 -14.88 -10.78
CA LYS A 347 23.53 -15.41 -11.93
C LYS A 347 23.65 -16.93 -11.89
N ILE A 348 23.81 -17.52 -10.71
CA ILE A 348 23.85 -18.98 -10.51
C ILE A 348 22.50 -19.60 -10.91
N ASN A 349 21.39 -19.06 -10.42
CA ASN A 349 20.06 -19.54 -10.81
C ASN A 349 19.85 -19.39 -12.33
N ALA A 350 20.20 -18.23 -12.91
CA ALA A 350 20.09 -18.01 -14.35
C ALA A 350 20.95 -19.01 -15.16
N TYR A 351 22.15 -19.31 -14.68
CA TYR A 351 23.02 -20.31 -15.28
C TYR A 351 22.42 -21.72 -15.21
N ILE A 352 21.92 -22.15 -14.04
CA ILE A 352 21.25 -23.45 -13.88
C ILE A 352 20.07 -23.56 -14.85
N LEU A 353 19.20 -22.55 -14.89
CA LEU A 353 18.03 -22.53 -15.78
C LEU A 353 18.43 -22.60 -17.25
N ASN A 354 19.47 -21.86 -17.65
CA ASN A 354 19.98 -21.92 -19.01
C ASN A 354 20.52 -23.31 -19.36
N GLN A 355 21.31 -23.94 -18.48
CA GLN A 355 21.88 -25.28 -18.71
C GLN A 355 20.80 -26.38 -18.79
N ILE A 356 19.68 -26.22 -18.10
CA ILE A 356 18.55 -27.15 -18.19
C ILE A 356 17.49 -26.74 -19.23
N GLY A 357 17.70 -25.66 -20.01
CA GLY A 357 16.77 -25.25 -21.07
C GLY A 357 15.50 -24.55 -20.58
N GLU A 358 15.51 -24.01 -19.37
CA GLU A 358 14.38 -23.34 -18.70
C GLU A 358 14.54 -21.81 -18.62
N MET A 359 15.35 -21.22 -19.49
CA MET A 359 15.66 -19.77 -19.45
C MET A 359 14.40 -18.89 -19.62
N ASN A 360 13.39 -19.36 -20.36
CA ASN A 360 12.10 -18.66 -20.55
C ASN A 360 11.25 -18.56 -19.27
N SER A 361 11.61 -19.33 -18.24
CA SER A 361 10.95 -19.33 -16.93
C SER A 361 11.54 -18.28 -15.97
N LEU A 362 12.61 -17.57 -16.38
CA LEU A 362 13.26 -16.53 -15.59
C LEU A 362 12.69 -15.14 -15.91
N GLY A 363 12.16 -14.46 -14.89
CA GLY A 363 11.76 -13.05 -14.95
C GLY A 363 12.72 -12.16 -14.15
N ASP A 364 12.82 -10.88 -14.56
CA ASP A 364 13.58 -9.85 -13.84
C ASP A 364 12.63 -8.94 -13.04
N LYS A 365 12.02 -7.94 -13.69
CA LYS A 365 11.11 -6.97 -13.06
C LYS A 365 9.65 -7.17 -13.48
N PHE A 366 8.74 -6.81 -12.59
CA PHE A 366 7.31 -6.74 -12.90
C PHE A 366 7.00 -5.44 -13.64
N ALA A 367 6.59 -5.52 -14.91
CA ALA A 367 6.14 -4.34 -15.65
C ALA A 367 4.73 -3.91 -15.24
N SER A 368 3.81 -4.87 -15.05
CA SER A 368 2.42 -4.66 -14.63
C SER A 368 1.78 -5.95 -14.12
N GLY A 369 0.62 -5.85 -13.46
CA GLY A 369 -0.15 -7.02 -13.02
C GLY A 369 -0.65 -7.83 -14.22
N GLU A 370 -1.09 -7.12 -15.26
CA GLU A 370 -1.56 -7.67 -16.54
C GLU A 370 -0.44 -8.38 -17.31
N GLY A 371 0.76 -7.81 -17.29
CA GLY A 371 1.95 -8.38 -17.92
C GLY A 371 2.41 -9.64 -17.21
N LEU A 372 2.38 -9.64 -15.87
CA LEU A 372 2.66 -10.84 -15.07
C LEU A 372 1.64 -11.96 -15.36
N GLN A 373 0.35 -11.63 -15.47
CA GLN A 373 -0.67 -12.60 -15.87
C GLN A 373 -0.40 -13.19 -17.26
N ASP A 374 -0.08 -12.34 -18.24
CA ASP A 374 0.17 -12.80 -19.61
C ASP A 374 1.43 -13.68 -19.69
N ALA A 375 2.49 -13.35 -18.94
CA ALA A 375 3.71 -14.17 -18.84
C ALA A 375 3.42 -15.53 -18.18
N MET A 376 2.73 -15.53 -17.04
CA MET A 376 2.37 -16.76 -16.33
C MET A 376 1.36 -17.63 -17.10
N PHE A 377 0.58 -17.05 -17.99
CA PHE A 377 -0.30 -17.82 -18.88
C PHE A 377 0.48 -18.59 -19.95
N GLN A 378 1.60 -18.04 -20.41
CA GLN A 378 2.52 -18.73 -21.33
C GLN A 378 3.41 -19.73 -20.59
N THR A 379 3.92 -19.32 -19.44
CA THR A 379 4.84 -20.09 -18.60
C THR A 379 4.28 -20.19 -17.18
N PRO A 380 3.47 -21.22 -16.86
CA PRO A 380 2.78 -21.32 -15.57
C PRO A 380 3.67 -21.56 -14.33
N CYS A 381 4.97 -21.76 -14.53
CA CYS A 381 5.97 -21.91 -13.48
C CYS A 381 7.11 -20.92 -13.74
N MET A 382 7.25 -19.88 -12.92
CA MET A 382 8.29 -18.85 -13.12
C MET A 382 9.08 -18.56 -11.85
N LEU A 383 10.35 -18.19 -12.05
CA LEU A 383 11.25 -17.62 -11.06
C LEU A 383 11.51 -16.16 -11.41
N PHE A 384 11.04 -15.22 -10.61
CA PHE A 384 11.36 -13.80 -10.75
C PHE A 384 12.50 -13.42 -9.80
N GLN A 385 13.57 -12.83 -10.34
CA GLN A 385 14.73 -12.37 -9.58
C GLN A 385 14.89 -10.86 -9.67
N ASN A 386 14.15 -10.13 -8.84
CA ASN A 386 14.02 -8.68 -8.92
C ASN A 386 15.04 -7.96 -8.02
N ASP A 387 15.95 -7.18 -8.61
CA ASP A 387 16.80 -6.27 -7.83
C ASP A 387 16.08 -4.95 -7.54
N GLU A 388 16.32 -4.42 -6.34
CA GLU A 388 15.73 -3.17 -5.85
C GLU A 388 14.21 -3.20 -5.80
N ILE A 389 13.66 -4.31 -5.29
CA ILE A 389 12.21 -4.46 -5.10
C ILE A 389 11.63 -3.42 -4.13
N ASP A 390 12.46 -2.82 -3.27
CA ASP A 390 12.11 -1.65 -2.46
C ASP A 390 11.62 -0.46 -3.30
N THR A 391 12.11 -0.28 -4.52
CA THR A 391 11.58 0.77 -5.42
C THR A 391 10.12 0.53 -5.75
N MET A 392 9.77 -0.72 -6.04
CA MET A 392 8.40 -1.14 -6.28
C MET A 392 7.53 -1.00 -5.01
N LEU A 393 8.06 -1.36 -3.84
CA LEU A 393 7.35 -1.23 -2.56
C LEU A 393 7.13 0.25 -2.18
N GLN A 394 8.12 1.13 -2.37
CA GLN A 394 7.98 2.56 -2.11
C GLN A 394 6.93 3.20 -3.01
N SER A 395 6.89 2.78 -4.27
CA SER A 395 5.86 3.26 -5.19
C SER A 395 4.46 2.88 -4.73
N PHE A 396 4.26 1.71 -4.09
CA PHE A 396 2.96 1.37 -3.49
C PHE A 396 2.47 2.38 -2.44
N ASN A 397 3.37 2.91 -1.62
CA ASN A 397 3.00 3.89 -0.59
C ASN A 397 2.77 5.30 -1.16
N LYS A 398 3.48 5.68 -2.22
CA LYS A 398 3.43 7.04 -2.77
C LYS A 398 2.40 7.22 -3.89
N SER A 399 2.06 6.15 -4.61
CA SER A 399 1.24 6.24 -5.80
C SER A 399 -0.26 6.17 -5.47
N ARG A 400 -1.04 7.16 -5.92
CA ARG A 400 -2.50 7.02 -6.14
C ARG A 400 -2.79 6.25 -7.45
N ASP A 401 -1.85 5.46 -7.93
CA ASP A 401 -1.79 4.93 -9.28
C ASP A 401 -2.26 3.47 -9.31
N GLY A 402 -3.42 3.21 -9.93
CA GLY A 402 -4.10 1.91 -9.89
C GLY A 402 -3.31 0.76 -10.54
N HIS A 403 -2.30 1.08 -11.36
CA HIS A 403 -1.44 0.10 -12.02
C HIS A 403 -0.61 -0.74 -11.05
N LEU A 404 -0.11 -0.12 -9.99
CA LEU A 404 0.75 -0.79 -9.01
C LEU A 404 -0.09 -1.62 -8.01
N GLU A 405 -1.30 -1.15 -7.66
CA GLU A 405 -2.26 -1.97 -6.92
C GLU A 405 -2.62 -3.27 -7.68
N SER A 406 -2.69 -3.22 -9.02
CA SER A 406 -2.90 -4.40 -9.87
C SER A 406 -1.79 -5.45 -9.71
N ILE A 407 -0.52 -5.03 -9.57
CA ILE A 407 0.59 -5.97 -9.35
C ILE A 407 0.44 -6.66 -7.99
N MET A 408 0.24 -5.90 -6.91
CA MET A 408 0.11 -6.46 -5.57
C MET A 408 -1.08 -7.42 -5.47
N GLY A 409 -2.24 -7.05 -6.02
CA GLY A 409 -3.42 -7.90 -6.09
C GLY A 409 -3.17 -9.19 -6.87
N THR A 410 -2.48 -9.09 -8.01
CA THR A 410 -2.08 -10.25 -8.82
C THR A 410 -1.14 -11.18 -8.04
N LEU A 411 -0.12 -10.63 -7.35
CA LEU A 411 0.83 -11.41 -6.55
C LEU A 411 0.16 -12.16 -5.39
N LEU A 412 -0.76 -11.50 -4.67
CA LEU A 412 -1.54 -12.10 -3.58
C LEU A 412 -2.42 -13.25 -4.09
N THR A 413 -3.07 -13.03 -5.23
CA THR A 413 -4.00 -14.00 -5.83
C THR A 413 -3.23 -15.18 -6.40
N MET A 414 -2.11 -14.97 -7.11
CA MET A 414 -1.25 -16.04 -7.62
C MET A 414 -0.67 -16.92 -6.51
N TYR A 415 -0.22 -16.29 -5.42
CA TYR A 415 0.32 -17.03 -4.26
C TYR A 415 -0.71 -17.99 -3.69
N THR A 416 -1.95 -17.51 -3.54
CA THR A 416 -3.07 -18.26 -2.97
C THR A 416 -3.65 -19.29 -3.95
N SER A 417 -3.63 -19.01 -5.25
CA SER A 417 -4.21 -19.88 -6.29
C SER A 417 -3.28 -21.03 -6.71
N SER A 418 -2.10 -21.18 -6.08
CA SER A 418 -1.08 -22.16 -6.49
C SER A 418 -1.56 -23.61 -6.53
N ASN A 419 -2.54 -23.97 -5.72
CA ASN A 419 -3.17 -25.29 -5.67
C ASN A 419 -4.51 -25.36 -6.41
N SER A 420 -4.94 -24.28 -7.05
CA SER A 420 -6.24 -24.15 -7.72
C SER A 420 -6.10 -23.44 -9.06
N VAL A 421 -7.15 -22.76 -9.53
CA VAL A 421 -7.18 -22.12 -10.86
C VAL A 421 -7.14 -20.60 -10.70
N TYR A 422 -6.23 -19.95 -11.43
CA TYR A 422 -6.20 -18.51 -11.57
C TYR A 422 -6.99 -18.09 -12.82
N PRO A 423 -8.15 -17.43 -12.69
CA PRO A 423 -8.90 -16.95 -13.84
C PRO A 423 -8.21 -15.74 -14.48
N MET A 424 -8.02 -15.77 -15.80
CA MET A 424 -7.45 -14.62 -16.51
C MET A 424 -8.46 -13.48 -16.60
N ARG A 425 -7.96 -12.24 -16.65
CA ARG A 425 -8.81 -11.07 -16.93
C ARG A 425 -9.50 -11.19 -18.29
N ARG A 426 -10.76 -10.73 -18.37
CA ARG A 426 -11.49 -10.63 -19.65
C ARG A 426 -10.93 -9.46 -20.46
N LYS A 427 -10.54 -9.72 -21.71
CA LYS A 427 -10.11 -8.68 -22.67
C LYS A 427 -11.27 -8.39 -23.62
N ALA A 428 -11.52 -7.11 -23.92
CA ALA A 428 -12.57 -6.70 -24.86
C ALA A 428 -12.39 -7.42 -26.22
N GLY A 429 -13.48 -7.95 -26.76
CA GLY A 429 -13.47 -8.67 -28.04
C GLY A 429 -13.02 -10.14 -28.00
N LYS A 430 -12.62 -10.70 -26.85
CA LYS A 430 -12.35 -12.15 -26.71
C LYS A 430 -13.54 -12.86 -26.03
N GLN A 431 -14.03 -13.94 -26.64
CA GLN A 431 -15.21 -14.69 -26.16
C GLN A 431 -14.95 -15.54 -24.91
N GLN A 432 -13.69 -15.92 -24.61
CA GLN A 432 -13.35 -16.68 -23.41
C GLN A 432 -12.11 -16.08 -22.74
N ALA A 433 -12.20 -15.83 -21.43
CA ALA A 433 -11.02 -15.62 -20.60
C ALA A 433 -10.37 -16.98 -20.34
N GLY A 434 -9.07 -17.10 -20.62
CA GLY A 434 -8.29 -18.29 -20.28
C GLY A 434 -8.14 -18.47 -18.77
N PHE A 435 -7.44 -19.51 -18.35
CA PHE A 435 -7.09 -19.72 -16.96
C PHE A 435 -5.68 -20.30 -16.85
N ILE A 436 -5.06 -20.09 -15.69
CA ILE A 436 -3.79 -20.72 -15.34
C ILE A 436 -4.10 -21.75 -14.25
N ASN A 437 -3.99 -23.03 -14.58
CA ASN A 437 -4.19 -24.10 -13.61
C ASN A 437 -2.90 -24.26 -12.78
N GLN A 438 -3.01 -24.17 -11.45
CA GLN A 438 -1.92 -24.30 -10.48
C GLN A 438 -0.69 -23.42 -10.79
N PRO A 439 -0.85 -22.07 -10.87
CA PRO A 439 0.28 -21.17 -11.10
C PRO A 439 1.34 -21.34 -10.02
N HIS A 440 2.60 -21.49 -10.42
CA HIS A 440 3.73 -21.50 -9.49
C HIS A 440 4.62 -20.30 -9.76
N LEU A 441 4.59 -19.33 -8.84
CA LEU A 441 5.44 -18.15 -8.89
C LEU A 441 6.38 -18.16 -7.69
N THR A 442 7.68 -18.19 -7.97
CA THR A 442 8.73 -17.94 -6.98
C THR A 442 9.29 -16.55 -7.19
N ILE A 443 9.41 -15.76 -6.12
CA ILE A 443 10.01 -14.43 -6.16
C ILE A 443 11.26 -14.43 -5.29
N PHE A 444 12.36 -13.95 -5.85
CA PHE A 444 13.58 -13.63 -5.13
C PHE A 444 13.90 -12.15 -5.33
N GLY A 445 13.46 -11.34 -4.36
CA GLY A 445 13.71 -9.91 -4.33
C GLY A 445 14.93 -9.57 -3.48
N THR A 446 15.65 -8.51 -3.85
CA THR A 446 16.60 -7.84 -2.96
C THR A 446 16.20 -6.40 -2.72
N ALA A 447 16.34 -5.95 -1.48
CA ALA A 447 16.07 -4.58 -1.09
C ALA A 447 17.14 -4.07 -0.11
N THR A 448 17.32 -2.76 -0.03
CA THR A 448 18.18 -2.19 1.01
C THR A 448 17.37 -2.06 2.31
N PRO A 449 17.87 -2.51 3.47
CA PRO A 449 17.11 -2.47 4.72
C PRO A 449 16.45 -1.11 4.99
N THR A 450 17.22 -0.02 4.87
CA THR A 450 16.73 1.35 5.08
C THR A 450 15.53 1.71 4.20
N TYR A 451 15.59 1.35 2.92
CA TYR A 451 14.55 1.69 1.94
C TYR A 451 13.35 0.75 2.04
N TYR A 452 13.58 -0.52 2.37
CA TYR A 452 12.53 -1.49 2.63
C TYR A 452 11.68 -1.07 3.82
N TYR A 453 12.30 -0.80 4.97
CA TYR A 453 11.56 -0.42 6.18
C TYR A 453 10.85 0.92 6.03
N ALA A 454 11.45 1.89 5.32
CA ALA A 454 10.77 3.15 4.99
C ALA A 454 9.60 2.97 3.99
N ALA A 455 9.54 1.84 3.30
CA ALA A 455 8.47 1.48 2.38
C ALA A 455 7.38 0.62 3.03
N LEU A 456 7.54 0.18 4.28
CA LEU A 456 6.48 -0.54 4.97
C LEU A 456 5.39 0.43 5.41
N SER A 457 4.15 0.02 5.22
CA SER A 457 2.96 0.72 5.72
C SER A 457 2.04 -0.28 6.43
N GLU A 458 1.23 0.21 7.35
CA GLU A 458 0.24 -0.61 8.07
C GLU A 458 -0.67 -1.36 7.07
N ARG A 459 -1.09 -0.68 5.99
CA ARG A 459 -1.89 -1.26 4.91
C ARG A 459 -1.25 -2.51 4.29
N MET A 460 0.06 -2.50 4.06
CA MET A 460 0.79 -3.64 3.46
C MET A 460 0.98 -4.81 4.44
N LEU A 461 1.02 -4.50 5.74
CA LEU A 461 1.10 -5.51 6.80
C LEU A 461 -0.27 -6.19 6.99
N THR A 462 -1.35 -5.42 6.99
CA THR A 462 -2.72 -5.92 7.25
C THR A 462 -3.36 -6.56 6.02
N ASN A 463 -2.97 -6.20 4.79
CA ASN A 463 -3.46 -6.87 3.58
C ASN A 463 -2.82 -8.25 3.32
N GLY A 464 -1.83 -8.63 4.14
CA GLY A 464 -1.18 -9.94 4.10
C GLY A 464 -0.13 -10.14 3.00
N PHE A 465 0.29 -9.08 2.28
CA PHE A 465 1.36 -9.19 1.29
C PHE A 465 2.70 -9.50 1.96
N ILE A 466 3.06 -8.73 2.98
CA ILE A 466 4.31 -8.90 3.71
C ILE A 466 4.33 -10.24 4.48
N ALA A 467 3.19 -10.67 5.03
CA ALA A 467 3.06 -11.96 5.72
C ALA A 467 3.32 -13.20 4.84
N ARG A 468 3.34 -13.05 3.51
CA ARG A 468 3.67 -14.11 2.54
C ARG A 468 5.16 -14.13 2.15
N MET A 469 5.93 -13.13 2.56
CA MET A 469 7.36 -13.02 2.26
C MET A 469 8.21 -13.64 3.36
N VAL A 470 9.19 -14.46 2.97
CA VAL A 470 10.31 -14.84 3.84
C VAL A 470 11.39 -13.79 3.69
N THR A 471 11.45 -12.87 4.65
CA THR A 471 12.43 -11.79 4.69
C THR A 471 13.68 -12.25 5.43
N ILE A 472 14.87 -12.06 4.87
CA ILE A 472 16.15 -12.46 5.48
C ILE A 472 17.10 -11.26 5.52
N ASP A 473 17.53 -10.86 6.71
CA ASP A 473 18.60 -9.87 6.91
C ASP A 473 19.96 -10.47 6.52
N VAL A 474 20.60 -9.91 5.48
CA VAL A 474 21.84 -10.44 4.89
C VAL A 474 23.10 -10.03 5.68
N GLY A 475 22.96 -9.06 6.56
CA GLY A 475 24.03 -8.59 7.44
C GLY A 475 25.14 -7.84 6.69
N LYS A 476 26.34 -7.84 7.28
CA LYS A 476 27.50 -7.13 6.75
C LYS A 476 28.15 -7.92 5.60
N ARG A 477 28.75 -7.18 4.68
CA ARG A 477 29.59 -7.74 3.61
C ARG A 477 30.81 -8.47 4.21
N SER A 478 31.21 -9.58 3.61
CA SER A 478 32.44 -10.30 3.96
C SER A 478 33.70 -9.62 3.44
N THR A 479 34.87 -10.08 3.89
CA THR A 479 36.13 -9.79 3.21
C THR A 479 36.06 -10.29 1.76
N GLY A 480 36.64 -9.51 0.86
CA GLY A 480 36.67 -9.83 -0.57
C GLY A 480 37.68 -10.92 -0.90
N LYS A 481 37.39 -11.62 -1.99
CA LYS A 481 38.33 -12.49 -2.70
C LYS A 481 38.11 -12.36 -4.21
N ASP A 482 39.00 -12.96 -4.99
CA ASP A 482 38.82 -13.04 -6.44
C ASP A 482 37.56 -13.84 -6.80
N ALA A 483 36.86 -13.35 -7.82
CA ALA A 483 35.68 -13.99 -8.39
C ALA A 483 36.06 -15.32 -9.05
N GLY A 484 35.28 -16.36 -8.75
CA GLY A 484 35.33 -17.63 -9.48
C GLY A 484 34.47 -17.60 -10.74
N LEU A 485 34.65 -18.60 -11.60
CA LEU A 485 33.89 -18.74 -12.85
C LEU A 485 32.61 -19.54 -12.61
N ILE A 486 31.47 -19.05 -13.10
CA ILE A 486 30.16 -19.72 -12.92
C ILE A 486 30.08 -21.04 -13.71
N ASP A 487 30.77 -21.14 -14.84
CA ASP A 487 30.83 -22.35 -15.66
C ASP A 487 31.66 -23.49 -15.03
N SER A 488 32.36 -23.22 -13.92
CA SER A 488 32.99 -24.25 -13.08
C SER A 488 32.02 -24.99 -12.15
N MET A 489 30.70 -24.80 -12.35
CA MET A 489 29.66 -25.41 -11.52
C MET A 489 29.79 -26.95 -11.50
N PRO A 490 29.77 -27.58 -10.31
CA PRO A 490 29.76 -29.04 -10.22
C PRO A 490 28.57 -29.66 -10.97
N ASN A 491 28.85 -30.68 -11.79
CA ASN A 491 27.84 -31.36 -12.60
C ASN A 491 26.68 -31.92 -11.76
N GLU A 492 26.94 -32.37 -10.52
CA GLU A 492 25.90 -32.89 -9.62
C GLU A 492 24.76 -31.88 -9.38
N ILE A 493 25.06 -30.57 -9.32
CA ILE A 493 24.03 -29.53 -9.19
C ILE A 493 23.12 -29.52 -10.43
N LEU A 494 23.72 -29.58 -11.62
CA LEU A 494 23.01 -29.57 -12.90
C LEU A 494 22.23 -30.87 -13.11
N GLU A 495 22.77 -32.01 -12.70
CA GLU A 495 22.09 -33.31 -12.76
C GLU A 495 20.82 -33.32 -11.93
N ILE A 496 20.86 -32.80 -10.69
CA ILE A 496 19.67 -32.70 -9.83
C ILE A 496 18.65 -31.71 -10.41
N ALA A 497 19.10 -30.55 -10.89
CA ALA A 497 18.21 -29.57 -11.51
C ALA A 497 17.54 -30.13 -12.77
N LYS A 498 18.30 -30.87 -13.60
CA LYS A 498 17.81 -31.56 -14.79
C LYS A 498 16.84 -32.68 -14.43
N TRP A 499 17.12 -33.45 -13.39
CA TRP A 499 16.20 -34.44 -12.87
C TRP A 499 14.88 -33.80 -12.47
N TRP A 500 14.91 -32.70 -11.71
CA TRP A 500 13.69 -31.98 -11.35
C TRP A 500 12.94 -31.52 -12.58
N ARG A 501 13.60 -30.90 -13.57
CA ARG A 501 12.98 -30.50 -14.85
C ARG A 501 12.25 -31.66 -15.52
N ASP A 502 12.92 -32.80 -15.65
CA ASP A 502 12.40 -33.98 -16.36
C ASP A 502 11.36 -34.77 -15.54
N PHE A 503 11.34 -34.58 -14.22
CA PHE A 503 10.41 -35.25 -13.33
C PHE A 503 8.98 -34.77 -13.54
N ASN A 504 8.14 -35.69 -14.01
CA ASN A 504 6.72 -35.46 -14.23
C ASN A 504 5.87 -36.52 -13.51
N PRO A 505 5.29 -36.21 -12.34
CA PRO A 505 4.65 -37.20 -11.48
C PRO A 505 3.23 -37.63 -11.91
N GLY A 506 2.60 -36.90 -12.83
CA GLY A 506 1.29 -37.31 -13.35
C GLY A 506 1.41 -38.38 -14.44
N LYS A 507 0.26 -38.96 -14.84
CA LYS A 507 0.25 -39.93 -15.93
C LYS A 507 0.66 -39.25 -17.24
N PRO A 508 1.54 -39.86 -18.05
CA PRO A 508 1.89 -39.32 -19.36
C PRO A 508 0.62 -39.07 -20.17
N ASN A 509 0.32 -37.80 -20.42
CA ASN A 509 -0.77 -37.39 -21.29
C ASN A 509 -0.38 -36.06 -21.96
N ASN A 510 -0.99 -35.77 -23.10
CA ASN A 510 -0.71 -34.59 -23.93
C ASN A 510 -1.07 -33.23 -23.28
N LEU A 511 -1.57 -33.21 -22.04
CA LEU A 511 -2.03 -32.02 -21.34
C LEU A 511 -1.47 -31.87 -19.92
N ILE A 512 -0.46 -32.65 -19.55
CA ILE A 512 0.08 -32.63 -18.17
C ILE A 512 0.75 -31.30 -17.82
N ASP A 513 1.35 -30.62 -18.79
CA ASP A 513 1.92 -29.28 -18.60
C ASP A 513 0.84 -28.24 -18.32
N VAL A 514 -0.37 -28.47 -18.85
CA VAL A 514 -1.56 -27.64 -18.60
C VAL A 514 -2.25 -28.05 -17.30
N ASN A 515 -2.31 -29.34 -16.99
CA ASN A 515 -3.01 -29.92 -15.85
C ASN A 515 -2.05 -30.77 -14.99
N PRO A 516 -1.22 -30.13 -14.16
CA PRO A 516 -0.24 -30.83 -13.36
C PRO A 516 -0.94 -31.66 -12.28
N ILE A 517 -0.38 -32.84 -12.02
CA ILE A 517 -0.80 -33.73 -10.93
C ILE A 517 0.39 -33.90 -9.99
N PRO A 518 0.55 -33.02 -8.99
CA PRO A 518 1.70 -33.06 -8.10
C PRO A 518 1.67 -34.32 -7.21
N VAL A 519 2.83 -34.94 -7.02
CA VAL A 519 2.98 -36.05 -6.06
C VAL A 519 2.89 -35.52 -4.63
N ILE A 520 2.25 -36.29 -3.76
CA ILE A 520 2.18 -35.97 -2.33
C ILE A 520 3.50 -36.38 -1.69
N VAL A 521 4.16 -35.43 -1.01
CA VAL A 521 5.30 -35.68 -0.13
C VAL A 521 4.76 -35.99 1.25
N ASP A 522 5.02 -37.21 1.71
CA ASP A 522 4.53 -37.68 3.01
C ASP A 522 5.31 -37.08 4.19
N TYR A 523 4.72 -37.25 5.36
CA TYR A 523 5.34 -36.90 6.64
C TYR A 523 5.87 -38.13 7.35
N SER A 524 6.98 -37.96 8.04
CA SER A 524 7.27 -38.79 9.22
C SER A 524 6.28 -38.48 10.34
N ASP A 525 5.97 -39.44 11.20
CA ASP A 525 5.06 -39.24 12.34
C ASP A 525 5.51 -38.09 13.26
N GLU A 526 6.81 -38.04 13.56
CA GLU A 526 7.39 -36.96 14.38
C GLU A 526 7.33 -35.60 13.65
N GLY A 527 7.69 -35.55 12.36
CA GLY A 527 7.64 -34.33 11.56
C GLY A 527 6.22 -33.76 11.46
N LYS A 528 5.22 -34.63 11.31
CA LYS A 528 3.81 -34.25 11.34
C LYS A 528 3.42 -33.65 12.68
N ARG A 529 3.77 -34.31 13.79
CA ARG A 529 3.47 -33.84 15.15
C ARG A 529 4.03 -32.45 15.40
N ILE A 530 5.30 -32.20 15.06
CA ILE A 530 5.96 -30.90 15.26
C ILE A 530 5.23 -29.77 14.52
N LEU A 531 4.82 -30.00 13.28
CA LEU A 531 4.08 -29.00 12.50
C LEU A 531 2.63 -28.83 12.95
N ASP A 532 2.02 -29.89 13.48
CA ASP A 532 0.68 -29.82 14.07
C ASP A 532 0.72 -29.05 15.41
N ASP A 533 1.75 -29.24 16.24
CA ASP A 533 2.00 -28.47 17.47
C ASP A 533 2.28 -26.98 17.15
N PHE A 534 3.09 -26.71 16.13
CA PHE A 534 3.35 -25.33 15.70
C PHE A 534 2.09 -24.63 15.17
N ARG A 535 1.19 -25.35 14.50
CA ARG A 535 -0.10 -24.79 14.09
C ARG A 535 -0.90 -24.33 15.30
N VAL A 536 -1.03 -25.17 16.33
CA VAL A 536 -1.75 -24.82 17.56
C VAL A 536 -1.15 -23.58 18.21
N PHE A 537 0.18 -23.53 18.32
CA PHE A 537 0.88 -22.35 18.84
C PHE A 537 0.60 -21.09 18.01
N ALA A 538 0.64 -21.18 16.67
CA ALA A 538 0.35 -20.04 15.80
C ALA A 538 -1.10 -19.57 15.91
N ASP A 539 -2.05 -20.49 16.06
CA ASP A 539 -3.48 -20.18 16.25
C ASP A 539 -3.70 -19.47 17.60
N GLU A 540 -2.99 -19.88 18.66
CA GLU A 540 -3.03 -19.20 19.97
C GLU A 540 -2.49 -17.76 19.89
N GLU A 541 -1.36 -17.55 19.20
CA GLU A 541 -0.81 -16.20 18.98
C GLU A 541 -1.72 -15.33 18.10
N TYR A 542 -2.40 -15.94 17.12
CA TYR A 542 -3.44 -15.28 16.33
C TYR A 542 -4.58 -14.80 17.23
N SER A 543 -5.14 -15.67 18.08
CA SER A 543 -6.25 -15.30 18.98
C SER A 543 -5.84 -14.21 19.96
N LYS A 544 -4.64 -14.27 20.53
CA LYS A 544 -4.12 -13.18 21.40
C LYS A 544 -4.02 -11.85 20.66
N ALA A 545 -3.60 -11.86 19.39
CA ALA A 545 -3.54 -10.66 18.58
C ALA A 545 -4.93 -10.11 18.25
N GLU A 546 -5.89 -10.98 17.95
CA GLU A 546 -7.28 -10.63 17.72
C GLU A 546 -7.94 -10.01 18.97
N ASP A 547 -7.83 -10.66 20.12
CA ASP A 547 -8.34 -10.16 21.41
C ASP A 547 -7.70 -8.81 21.79
N GLY A 548 -6.44 -8.61 21.40
CA GLY A 548 -5.67 -7.38 21.62
C GLY A 548 -5.85 -6.30 20.54
N ASN A 549 -6.76 -6.46 19.57
CA ASN A 549 -6.97 -5.56 18.43
C ASN A 549 -5.67 -5.22 17.66
N ASP A 550 -4.77 -6.19 17.51
CA ASP A 550 -3.51 -6.05 16.77
C ASP A 550 -3.63 -6.71 15.39
N GLU A 551 -4.13 -5.93 14.44
CA GLU A 551 -4.34 -6.39 13.05
C GLU A 551 -3.05 -6.84 12.36
N VAL A 552 -1.91 -6.21 12.70
CA VAL A 552 -0.59 -6.57 12.14
C VAL A 552 -0.20 -7.97 12.62
N SER A 553 -0.19 -8.19 13.94
CA SER A 553 0.18 -9.49 14.51
C SER A 553 -0.79 -10.59 14.09
N LYS A 554 -2.09 -10.29 14.06
CA LYS A 554 -3.12 -11.22 13.60
C LYS A 554 -2.84 -11.69 12.18
N THR A 555 -2.55 -10.75 11.27
CA THR A 555 -2.28 -11.07 9.86
C THR A 555 -1.00 -11.89 9.69
N VAL A 556 0.03 -11.57 10.46
CA VAL A 556 1.34 -12.24 10.44
C VAL A 556 1.23 -13.68 10.94
N TRP A 557 0.64 -13.89 12.11
CA TRP A 557 0.48 -15.22 12.70
C TRP A 557 -0.49 -16.10 11.89
N GLY A 558 -1.51 -15.51 11.26
CA GLY A 558 -2.47 -16.24 10.43
C GLY A 558 -1.87 -16.94 9.20
N ARG A 559 -0.63 -16.63 8.82
CA ARG A 559 0.11 -17.30 7.73
C ARG A 559 1.29 -18.14 8.21
N ALA A 560 1.56 -18.18 9.51
CA ALA A 560 2.72 -18.83 10.08
C ALA A 560 2.80 -20.33 9.73
N ASN A 561 1.72 -21.07 9.99
CA ASN A 561 1.65 -22.51 9.71
C ASN A 561 1.77 -22.82 8.20
N GLU A 562 1.13 -22.02 7.34
CA GLU A 562 1.22 -22.17 5.89
C GLU A 562 2.68 -22.05 5.41
N ASN A 563 3.36 -20.98 5.84
CA ASN A 563 4.74 -20.71 5.47
C ASN A 563 5.70 -21.78 6.02
N ALA A 564 5.52 -22.22 7.26
CA ALA A 564 6.36 -23.27 7.85
C ALA A 564 6.22 -24.59 7.08
N ARG A 565 5.01 -25.02 6.71
CA ARG A 565 4.80 -26.24 5.91
C ARG A 565 5.39 -26.14 4.52
N LYS A 566 5.27 -24.98 3.86
CA LYS A 566 5.92 -24.73 2.56
C LYS A 566 7.44 -24.85 2.65
N LEU A 567 8.04 -24.25 3.68
CA LEU A 567 9.47 -24.37 3.92
C LEU A 567 9.89 -25.81 4.21
N ALA A 568 9.14 -26.55 5.03
CA ALA A 568 9.42 -27.96 5.32
C ALA A 568 9.34 -28.84 4.06
N LEU A 569 8.39 -28.56 3.15
CA LEU A 569 8.29 -29.22 1.85
C LEU A 569 9.52 -28.93 0.97
N ILE A 570 9.93 -27.66 0.86
CA ILE A 570 11.11 -27.27 0.09
C ILE A 570 12.39 -27.91 0.67
N TYR A 571 12.51 -27.97 2.00
CA TYR A 571 13.60 -28.65 2.69
C TYR A 571 13.65 -30.13 2.29
N ALA A 572 12.53 -30.84 2.38
CA ALA A 572 12.46 -32.27 2.05
C ALA A 572 12.88 -32.54 0.59
N CYS A 573 12.43 -31.69 -0.34
CA CYS A 573 12.81 -31.76 -1.75
C CYS A 573 14.29 -31.45 -2.01
N SER A 574 14.88 -30.54 -1.22
CA SER A 574 16.31 -30.26 -1.29
C SER A 574 17.14 -31.44 -0.78
N GLU A 575 16.75 -32.00 0.38
CA GLU A 575 17.44 -33.11 1.05
C GLU A 575 17.48 -34.36 0.17
N SER A 576 16.32 -34.74 -0.39
CA SER A 576 16.17 -35.90 -1.27
C SER A 576 15.18 -35.59 -2.38
N HIS A 577 15.67 -35.47 -3.62
CA HIS A 577 14.82 -35.26 -4.79
C HIS A 577 14.13 -36.56 -5.24
N LEU A 578 14.78 -37.71 -5.04
CA LEU A 578 14.24 -39.02 -5.44
C LEU A 578 13.14 -39.55 -4.51
N SER A 579 13.27 -39.27 -3.21
CA SER A 579 12.37 -39.76 -2.17
C SER A 579 12.19 -38.70 -1.08
N PRO A 580 11.58 -37.54 -1.41
CA PRO A 580 11.36 -36.50 -0.42
C PRO A 580 10.43 -37.00 0.69
N LEU A 581 10.76 -36.69 1.93
CA LEU A 581 9.97 -36.97 3.12
C LEU A 581 10.06 -35.76 4.06
N ILE A 582 8.92 -35.25 4.53
CA ILE A 582 8.93 -34.20 5.56
C ILE A 582 9.27 -34.85 6.91
N SER A 583 10.57 -34.87 7.19
CA SER A 583 11.19 -35.44 8.38
C SER A 583 11.02 -34.54 9.61
N ALA A 584 11.34 -35.07 10.79
CA ALA A 584 11.44 -34.27 12.01
C ALA A 584 12.47 -33.13 11.89
N ALA A 585 13.56 -33.35 11.15
CA ALA A 585 14.59 -32.33 10.92
C ALA A 585 14.04 -31.17 10.06
N ALA A 586 13.35 -31.49 8.96
CA ALA A 586 12.67 -30.51 8.12
C ALA A 586 11.65 -29.68 8.91
N ALA A 587 10.83 -30.36 9.73
CA ALA A 587 9.84 -29.72 10.59
C ALA A 587 10.48 -28.79 11.63
N LYS A 588 11.45 -29.27 12.42
CA LYS A 588 12.16 -28.45 13.43
C LYS A 588 12.83 -27.22 12.81
N TRP A 589 13.51 -27.42 11.68
CA TRP A 589 14.15 -26.34 10.95
C TRP A 589 13.14 -25.28 10.48
N SER A 590 12.05 -25.71 9.83
CA SER A 590 11.06 -24.78 9.27
C SER A 590 10.34 -23.97 10.35
N VAL A 591 10.00 -24.62 11.48
CA VAL A 591 9.40 -23.96 12.64
C VAL A 591 10.35 -22.97 13.28
N ALA A 592 11.63 -23.33 13.47
CA ALA A 592 12.63 -22.43 14.04
C ALA A 592 12.87 -21.21 13.15
N LEU A 593 13.05 -21.42 11.84
CA LEU A 593 13.21 -20.36 10.86
C LEU A 593 12.00 -19.43 10.85
N MET A 594 10.78 -19.99 10.78
CA MET A 594 9.57 -19.20 10.68
C MET A 594 9.28 -18.42 11.96
N THR A 595 9.44 -19.05 13.14
CA THR A 595 9.28 -18.36 14.43
C THR A 595 10.23 -17.17 14.56
N HIS A 596 11.50 -17.36 14.18
CA HIS A 596 12.46 -16.25 14.17
C HIS A 596 12.01 -15.13 13.22
N GLN A 597 11.63 -15.46 11.98
CA GLN A 597 11.26 -14.45 10.99
C GLN A 597 9.98 -13.68 11.36
N LEU A 598 8.97 -14.36 11.90
CA LEU A 598 7.73 -13.70 12.31
C LEU A 598 8.00 -12.72 13.47
N ARG A 599 8.72 -13.15 14.51
CA ARG A 599 9.09 -12.26 15.63
C ARG A 599 9.93 -11.08 15.17
N ARG A 600 10.89 -11.33 14.28
CA ARG A 600 11.75 -10.29 13.70
C ARG A 600 10.92 -9.28 12.93
N MET A 601 9.97 -9.74 12.11
CA MET A 601 9.07 -8.89 11.35
C MET A 601 8.14 -8.05 12.24
N LEU A 602 7.59 -8.61 13.32
CA LEU A 602 6.75 -7.87 14.28
C LEU A 602 7.56 -6.78 14.99
N TYR A 603 8.75 -7.12 15.48
CA TYR A 603 9.68 -6.15 16.08
C TYR A 603 10.03 -5.02 15.11
N LEU A 604 10.36 -5.34 13.86
CA LEU A 604 10.71 -4.34 12.86
C LEU A 604 9.51 -3.50 12.44
N SER A 605 8.31 -4.09 12.39
CA SER A 605 7.09 -3.33 12.12
C SER A 605 6.88 -2.26 13.19
N GLN A 606 7.00 -2.63 14.47
CA GLN A 606 6.96 -1.69 15.60
C GLN A 606 8.06 -0.61 15.51
N CYS A 607 9.24 -0.95 14.98
CA CYS A 607 10.37 -0.01 14.92
C CYS A 607 10.28 1.02 13.78
N TYR A 608 9.55 0.73 12.70
CA TYR A 608 9.67 1.48 11.45
C TYR A 608 8.33 1.93 10.85
N VAL A 609 7.22 1.28 11.16
CA VAL A 609 5.91 1.65 10.62
C VAL A 609 5.32 2.75 11.48
N ALA A 610 5.11 3.91 10.86
CA ALA A 610 4.57 5.09 11.50
C ALA A 610 3.15 5.37 11.01
N ASP A 611 2.29 5.85 11.91
CA ASP A 611 0.91 6.22 11.58
C ASP A 611 0.83 7.58 10.86
N ASN A 612 1.82 8.44 11.08
CA ASN A 612 1.91 9.78 10.48
C ASN A 612 3.37 10.27 10.43
N ASP A 613 3.60 11.39 9.74
CA ASP A 613 4.94 11.96 9.53
C ASP A 613 5.64 12.33 10.85
N PHE A 614 4.90 12.79 11.86
CA PHE A 614 5.47 13.12 13.16
C PHE A 614 5.90 11.86 13.93
N HIS A 615 5.06 10.83 13.93
CA HIS A 615 5.42 9.52 14.48
C HIS A 615 6.65 8.94 13.76
N ALA A 616 6.75 9.10 12.43
CA ALA A 616 7.93 8.68 11.68
C ALA A 616 9.22 9.37 12.15
N LEU A 617 9.15 10.67 12.52
CA LEU A 617 10.27 11.40 13.11
C LEU A 617 10.61 10.90 14.51
N CYS A 618 9.61 10.55 15.32
CA CYS A 618 9.80 9.95 16.66
C CYS A 618 10.52 8.60 16.55
N LEU A 619 10.04 7.69 15.70
CA LEU A 619 10.67 6.39 15.45
C LEU A 619 12.10 6.54 14.90
N LYS A 620 12.33 7.51 14.00
CA LYS A 620 13.67 7.84 13.51
C LYS A 620 14.60 8.25 14.65
N LEU A 621 14.13 9.06 15.61
CA LEU A 621 14.91 9.44 16.79
C LEU A 621 15.24 8.23 17.66
N LYS A 622 14.23 7.42 18.02
CA LYS A 622 14.42 6.17 18.78
C LYS A 622 15.43 5.25 18.09
N GLN A 623 15.34 5.09 16.77
CA GLN A 623 16.29 4.29 15.98
C GLN A 623 17.74 4.82 16.08
N LYS A 624 17.95 6.14 16.07
CA LYS A 624 19.28 6.73 16.24
C LYS A 624 19.86 6.49 17.62
N LEU A 625 19.01 6.46 18.66
CA LEU A 625 19.41 6.09 20.01
C LEU A 625 19.71 4.58 20.10
N ARG A 626 18.84 3.69 19.58
CA ARG A 626 19.10 2.23 19.52
C ARG A 626 20.44 1.88 18.87
N GLN A 627 20.84 2.64 17.84
CA GLN A 627 22.10 2.45 17.10
C GLN A 627 23.33 3.06 17.81
N ALA A 628 23.14 3.79 18.90
CA ALA A 628 24.22 4.41 19.67
C ALA A 628 24.69 3.51 20.81
N ASP A 629 25.95 3.71 21.22
CA ASP A 629 26.50 3.02 22.37
C ASP A 629 25.66 3.32 23.62
N GLN A 630 25.36 2.28 24.40
CA GLN A 630 24.49 2.36 25.59
C GLN A 630 23.13 3.03 25.33
N ARG A 631 22.63 2.95 24.08
CA ARG A 631 21.37 3.57 23.65
C ARG A 631 21.31 5.09 23.93
N THR A 632 22.48 5.76 23.94
CA THR A 632 22.63 7.11 24.47
C THR A 632 23.33 8.04 23.48
N LEU A 633 22.82 9.27 23.30
CA LEU A 633 23.49 10.31 22.50
C LEU A 633 23.43 11.68 23.15
N LEU A 634 24.52 12.44 23.00
CA LEU A 634 24.56 13.88 23.29
C LEU A 634 23.56 14.65 22.41
N HIS A 635 22.95 15.69 22.96
CA HIS A 635 21.99 16.55 22.26
C HIS A 635 22.52 17.06 20.92
N SER A 636 23.74 17.62 20.90
CA SER A 636 24.35 18.16 19.67
C SER A 636 24.58 17.10 18.59
N VAL A 637 24.91 15.87 19.00
CA VAL A 637 25.11 14.74 18.08
C VAL A 637 23.77 14.26 17.54
N LEU A 638 22.77 14.10 18.41
CA LEU A 638 21.44 13.63 18.02
C LEU A 638 20.76 14.64 17.08
N MET A 639 20.79 15.92 17.42
CA MET A 639 20.29 17.02 16.58
C MET A 639 20.94 17.00 15.18
N LYS A 640 22.27 16.87 15.12
CA LYS A 640 23.02 16.78 13.86
C LYS A 640 22.66 15.53 13.04
N ARG A 641 22.38 14.40 13.70
CA ARG A 641 21.97 13.14 13.04
C ARG A 641 20.54 13.18 12.53
N MET A 642 19.64 13.91 13.20
CA MET A 642 18.23 14.02 12.81
C MET A 642 18.02 14.86 11.54
N LYS A 643 18.82 15.93 11.37
CA LYS A 643 18.75 16.86 10.24
C LYS A 643 17.36 17.50 10.04
N ILE A 644 16.76 17.93 11.15
CA ILE A 644 15.47 18.64 11.19
C ILE A 644 15.68 20.03 11.81
N ASP A 645 14.67 20.89 11.77
CA ASP A 645 14.73 22.18 12.46
C ASP A 645 14.62 22.01 13.98
N LYS A 646 15.03 23.06 14.70
CA LYS A 646 15.09 23.05 16.16
C LYS A 646 13.72 22.91 16.83
N ALA A 647 12.66 23.45 16.23
CA ALA A 647 11.32 23.42 16.82
C ALA A 647 10.76 22.00 16.77
N ASN A 648 10.81 21.35 15.61
CA ASN A 648 10.40 19.96 15.47
C ASN A 648 11.24 19.02 16.36
N PHE A 649 12.55 19.23 16.44
CA PHE A 649 13.39 18.43 17.33
C PHE A 649 12.97 18.53 18.80
N ARG A 650 12.68 19.74 19.28
CA ARG A 650 12.21 19.96 20.65
C ARG A 650 10.87 19.25 20.89
N ASN A 651 9.91 19.40 19.98
CA ASN A 651 8.61 18.74 20.11
C ASN A 651 8.75 17.21 20.18
N ILE A 652 9.65 16.61 19.39
CA ILE A 652 9.90 15.16 19.43
C ILE A 652 10.50 14.76 20.78
N ILE A 653 11.50 15.48 21.28
CA ILE A 653 12.12 15.19 22.58
C ILE A 653 11.09 15.31 23.71
N ASP A 654 10.32 16.40 23.72
CA ASP A 654 9.30 16.64 24.75
C ASP A 654 8.25 15.52 24.71
N THR A 655 7.77 15.16 23.51
CA THR A 655 6.82 14.03 23.32
C THR A 655 7.39 12.70 23.83
N LEU A 656 8.58 12.32 23.38
CA LEU A 656 9.19 11.03 23.76
C LEU A 656 9.55 10.99 25.25
N SER A 657 9.93 12.12 25.85
CA SER A 657 10.21 12.20 27.27
C SER A 657 8.94 12.10 28.11
N GLU A 658 7.84 12.74 27.68
CA GLU A 658 6.53 12.63 28.34
C GLU A 658 5.94 11.22 28.20
N GLN A 659 6.20 10.54 27.09
CA GLN A 659 5.84 9.13 26.88
C GLN A 659 6.69 8.16 27.73
N GLY A 660 7.77 8.63 28.35
CA GLY A 660 8.72 7.76 29.07
C GLY A 660 9.60 6.91 28.14
N ASP A 661 9.60 7.17 26.84
CA ASP A 661 10.41 6.47 25.85
C ASP A 661 11.90 6.87 25.95
N ILE A 662 12.19 8.09 26.41
CA ILE A 662 13.56 8.58 26.59
C ILE A 662 13.75 9.26 27.95
N GLU A 663 14.96 9.15 28.48
CA GLU A 663 15.42 9.87 29.66
C GLU A 663 16.41 10.98 29.26
N ILE A 664 16.25 12.15 29.86
CA ILE A 664 17.18 13.27 29.70
C ILE A 664 18.27 13.12 30.77
N ILE A 665 19.50 12.85 30.34
CA ILE A 665 20.64 12.61 31.24
C ILE A 665 21.73 13.67 31.06
N ALA A 666 22.56 13.84 32.10
CA ALA A 666 23.76 14.66 32.03
C ALA A 666 24.97 13.80 31.63
N ILE A 667 25.54 14.05 30.45
CA ILE A 667 26.72 13.35 29.93
C ILE A 667 27.97 14.20 30.17
N PRO A 668 29.02 13.67 30.83
CA PRO A 668 30.28 14.39 30.99
C PRO A 668 30.97 14.59 29.63
N THR A 669 31.36 15.84 29.33
CA THR A 669 32.17 16.19 28.15
C THR A 669 33.50 16.81 28.60
N LYS A 670 34.47 16.95 27.68
CA LYS A 670 35.82 17.45 27.99
C LYS A 670 35.86 18.82 28.70
N THR A 671 34.82 19.63 28.56
CA THR A 671 34.78 21.00 29.08
C THR A 671 33.56 21.34 29.93
N ASN A 672 32.51 20.51 29.98
CA ASN A 672 31.29 20.71 30.81
C ASN A 672 30.39 19.45 30.88
N LYS A 673 29.30 19.48 31.67
CA LYS A 673 28.20 18.50 31.56
C LYS A 673 27.28 18.90 30.39
N GLY A 674 27.18 18.05 29.37
CA GLY A 674 26.27 18.26 28.23
C GLY A 674 24.96 17.47 28.42
N THR A 675 23.85 17.99 27.92
CA THR A 675 22.58 17.26 27.89
C THR A 675 22.65 16.11 26.90
N GLY A 676 22.22 14.93 27.31
CA GLY A 676 22.08 13.75 26.47
C GLY A 676 20.71 13.11 26.63
N TYR A 677 20.41 12.18 25.73
CA TYR A 677 19.16 11.44 25.69
C TYR A 677 19.49 9.95 25.69
N HIS A 678 18.86 9.22 26.60
CA HIS A 678 18.94 7.78 26.73
C HIS A 678 17.59 7.17 26.31
N LEU A 679 17.59 6.11 25.51
CA LEU A 679 16.36 5.41 25.16
C LEU A 679 16.01 4.36 26.22
N VAL A 680 14.80 4.45 26.75
CA VAL A 680 14.23 3.51 27.72
C VAL A 680 13.52 2.41 26.95
N GLU A 681 14.25 1.33 26.70
CA GLU A 681 13.77 0.08 26.11
C GLU A 681 14.44 -1.07 26.87
N GLU A 682 13.80 -2.24 26.98
CA GLU A 682 14.40 -3.42 27.62
C GLU A 682 15.38 -4.11 26.67
#